data_AF-A0A970X2D6-F1
#
_entry.id   AF-A0A970X2D6-F1
#
_cell.length_a   1.000
_cell.length_b   1.000
_cell.length_c   1.000
_cell.angle_alpha   90.00
_cell.angle_beta   90.00
_cell.angle_gamma   90.00
#
_symmetry.space_group_name_H-M   'P 1'
#
loop_
_entity.id
_entity.type
_entity.pdbx_description
1 polymer ?
#
loop_
_entity_poly.entity_id
_entity_poly.type
_entity_poly.pdbx_seq_one_letter_code
_entity_poly.pdbx_strand_id
1 'polypeptide(L)'
;MTCSTPRIAFLSILALMTASMTVNAATLENIQVGTTTRTMIAYAPAKITPKRPLLISMHGMSQDAAYQQNQAKWELVADTANFVVVYPNGISNSWDISGTRDIDFVLTIIDTMASRYDIDRNRVYLSGFSMGGMFTYHAMNRIADKIAAFGPVSGYPLSGGNYTSSRPVPIIHVHGDADDVVTYTNLPGYLQGWVTRNNCPATPVVTKPYPSNLPNSSATKTYWGPGDAGVEVVLMTIGGKGHWHSMDPASILTSVEIWNFCKRYALDLSEPVVSFSKPVGASHYVVMGANAQAAVEALTFEVKASDPDGHIDTVAYYNGNTLLYKTTTAPYSFRWENVPAGNHQVRAVAIDNEGKTGSATVNVNVEAPQQTHSFTQAFTTAGTLPAGWMTYDGAETRIGFQSGLSSGCRIFQLTGTPRDFNYGLYVRNTSGEPKAGRATLGSSSGAGYVLLHPGVYTLNVGCANWNMTAGGQVTCQVNALPGDSTLTSLTFLPTSNIGNAMSNPFSGTSPQKLWFQVTQPTIIAITLYTQDTPWADFVLGGLTLTKEVENALTESRARFATTYGKAQTALSTASDPMYAGVLYNALSALVTEYNKWQSDDITAYESAISRLETATNDLLQHKAAIDATETEIIVFADHFSGNAGTLPKGWETNDGTTSRIGPLTGLGQGSRILHFTGSPRDFDDGLYIRNIDGKASEGFAKFGSTATDTVLTLKKGKYRLSYRVCNWNMTGFGAIKGRLINRSTGTVIVEKTVTPTCNIGNNAGNAFSGSSLIEQAFQLDVDTQGSLEFYTADAGWADAIISGISLSRIVYTALPETAASRAQPVKVDHYDLRGMPLKKLPNKGLYLVRTTYADGRMRVEKVLAD
;
A
#
# COMPACT_ATOMS: atom_id res chain seq x y z
N MET A 1 69.76 -2.93 -27.61
CA MET A 1 69.71 -4.39 -27.33
C MET A 1 68.43 -4.64 -26.55
N THR A 2 67.38 -5.10 -27.26
CA THR A 2 66.69 -6.41 -27.05
C THR A 2 66.03 -6.50 -25.68
N CYS A 3 64.72 -6.68 -25.49
CA CYS A 3 63.70 -7.56 -26.07
C CYS A 3 62.37 -7.13 -25.38
N SER A 4 61.13 -7.41 -25.77
CA SER A 4 60.54 -8.46 -26.60
C SER A 4 59.03 -8.16 -26.79
N THR A 5 58.60 -8.23 -28.05
CA THR A 5 57.30 -8.58 -28.66
C THR A 5 56.58 -9.84 -28.08
N PRO A 6 55.38 -10.33 -28.54
CA PRO A 6 54.37 -9.83 -29.53
C PRO A 6 52.85 -10.23 -29.30
N ARG A 7 52.02 -9.88 -30.32
CA ARG A 7 50.76 -10.52 -30.87
C ARG A 7 49.43 -10.02 -30.27
N ILE A 8 48.36 -9.70 -31.03
CA ILE A 8 47.72 -10.35 -32.20
C ILE A 8 46.96 -9.24 -33.02
N ALA A 9 47.37 -8.95 -34.26
CA ALA A 9 46.70 -9.25 -35.56
C ALA A 9 45.27 -8.67 -35.80
N PHE A 10 45.08 -7.82 -36.82
CA PHE A 10 44.53 -8.19 -38.15
C PHE A 10 44.34 -6.97 -39.09
N LEU A 11 44.47 -7.23 -40.39
CA LEU A 11 44.31 -6.35 -41.57
C LEU A 11 43.07 -5.41 -41.49
N SER A 12 43.00 -4.23 -42.13
CA SER A 12 42.80 -4.06 -43.59
C SER A 12 42.69 -2.58 -44.01
N ILE A 13 43.22 -2.27 -45.20
CA ILE A 13 42.72 -1.34 -46.24
C ILE A 13 42.69 0.17 -45.92
N LEU A 14 43.66 0.88 -46.50
CA LEU A 14 43.65 2.32 -46.72
C LEU A 14 43.18 2.57 -48.17
N ALA A 15 41.91 2.93 -48.35
CA ALA A 15 41.39 3.54 -49.57
C ALA A 15 40.80 4.90 -49.20
N LEU A 16 41.47 5.96 -49.64
CA LEU A 16 40.94 7.33 -49.58
C LEU A 16 39.62 7.37 -50.37
N MET A 17 38.49 7.49 -49.66
CA MET A 17 37.26 8.02 -50.24
C MET A 17 37.25 9.53 -50.02
N THR A 18 37.59 10.28 -51.06
CA THR A 18 37.06 11.62 -51.25
C THR A 18 35.54 11.49 -51.37
N ALA A 19 34.80 11.80 -50.31
CA ALA A 19 33.36 11.95 -50.38
C ALA A 19 33.05 13.21 -51.22
N SER A 20 32.93 13.02 -52.53
CA SER A 20 32.30 14.00 -53.40
C SER A 20 30.89 14.25 -52.88
N MET A 21 30.62 15.45 -52.39
CA MET A 21 29.25 15.88 -52.13
C MET A 21 28.51 15.91 -53.48
N THR A 22 27.69 14.91 -53.75
CA THR A 22 26.79 14.91 -54.91
C THR A 22 25.67 15.89 -54.63
N VAL A 23 25.76 17.08 -55.23
CA VAL A 23 24.58 17.90 -55.48
C VAL A 23 23.76 17.13 -56.53
N ASN A 24 22.58 16.62 -56.16
CA ASN A 24 21.72 15.98 -57.15
C ASN A 24 21.13 17.07 -58.05
N ALA A 25 21.61 17.14 -59.29
CA ALA A 25 20.97 17.91 -60.34
C ALA A 25 19.62 17.28 -60.68
N ALA A 26 18.64 18.08 -61.08
CA ALA A 26 17.40 17.55 -61.64
C ALA A 26 17.73 16.74 -62.90
N THR A 27 17.34 15.46 -62.91
CA THR A 27 17.73 14.50 -63.96
C THR A 27 16.55 14.18 -64.86
N LEU A 28 16.73 14.32 -66.18
CA LEU A 28 15.80 13.75 -67.16
C LEU A 28 15.99 12.23 -67.19
N GLU A 29 14.91 11.50 -66.95
CA GLU A 29 14.93 10.05 -66.76
C GLU A 29 13.83 9.36 -67.55
N ASN A 30 14.09 8.10 -67.93
CA ASN A 30 13.13 7.21 -68.55
C ASN A 30 12.50 6.29 -67.50
N ILE A 31 11.19 6.07 -67.60
CA ILE A 31 10.42 5.20 -66.71
C ILE A 31 9.43 4.36 -67.54
N GLN A 32 9.29 3.07 -67.20
CA GLN A 32 8.36 2.18 -67.89
C GLN A 32 6.98 2.27 -67.25
N VAL A 33 5.96 2.58 -68.06
CA VAL A 33 4.55 2.58 -67.67
C VAL A 33 3.84 1.54 -68.52
N GLY A 34 3.59 0.37 -67.94
CA GLY A 34 3.19 -0.80 -68.70
C GLY A 34 4.23 -1.15 -69.76
N THR A 35 3.83 -1.13 -71.05
CA THR A 35 4.72 -1.37 -72.19
C THR A 35 5.31 -0.10 -72.80
N THR A 36 4.95 1.08 -72.28
CA THR A 36 5.37 2.37 -72.86
C THR A 36 6.47 3.00 -72.03
N THR A 37 7.56 3.40 -72.67
CA THR A 37 8.59 4.23 -72.04
C THR A 37 8.13 5.69 -72.00
N ARG A 38 8.08 6.26 -70.80
CA ARG A 38 7.75 7.67 -70.52
C ARG A 38 8.98 8.37 -69.97
N THR A 39 8.99 9.70 -70.03
CA THR A 39 10.10 10.51 -69.50
C THR A 39 9.61 11.49 -68.44
N MET A 40 10.50 11.80 -67.48
CA MET A 40 10.23 12.74 -66.39
C MET A 40 11.51 13.39 -65.92
N ILE A 41 11.42 14.55 -65.28
CA ILE A 41 12.49 15.13 -64.48
C ILE A 41 12.20 14.85 -63.01
N ALA A 42 13.13 14.23 -62.29
CA ALA A 42 13.02 14.03 -60.84
C ALA A 42 14.06 14.87 -60.10
N TYR A 43 13.67 15.42 -58.95
CA TYR A 43 14.55 16.18 -58.09
C TYR A 43 14.30 15.82 -56.62
N ALA A 44 15.38 15.53 -55.90
CA ALA A 44 15.38 15.30 -54.46
C ALA A 44 16.53 16.09 -53.82
N PRO A 45 16.28 16.87 -52.76
CA PRO A 45 17.31 17.58 -52.01
C PRO A 45 18.44 16.65 -51.55
N ALA A 46 19.67 17.16 -51.46
CA ALA A 46 20.87 16.36 -51.15
C ALA A 46 20.84 15.63 -49.79
N LYS A 47 19.94 16.01 -48.87
CA LYS A 47 19.73 15.39 -47.56
C LYS A 47 18.28 14.94 -47.38
N ILE A 48 17.68 14.36 -48.42
CA ILE A 48 16.34 13.76 -48.29
C ILE A 48 16.40 12.67 -47.21
N THR A 49 15.52 12.77 -46.21
CA THR A 49 15.38 11.72 -45.19
C THR A 49 14.30 10.72 -45.64
N PRO A 50 14.20 9.54 -45.03
CA PRO A 50 13.07 8.63 -45.26
C PRO A 50 11.72 9.27 -44.90
N LYS A 51 10.63 8.72 -45.44
CA LYS A 51 9.22 9.11 -45.19
C LYS A 51 8.92 10.57 -45.48
N ARG A 52 9.54 11.15 -46.50
CA ARG A 52 9.27 12.54 -46.91
C ARG A 52 8.18 12.62 -47.98
N PRO A 53 7.47 13.76 -48.08
CA PRO A 53 6.42 13.93 -49.07
C PRO A 53 6.92 13.85 -50.53
N LEU A 54 5.99 13.61 -51.45
CA LEU A 54 6.20 13.70 -52.90
C LEU A 54 5.25 14.73 -53.50
N LEU A 55 5.76 15.60 -54.37
CA LEU A 55 4.96 16.49 -55.18
C LEU A 55 5.17 16.22 -56.68
N ILE A 56 4.08 16.02 -57.42
CA ILE A 56 4.11 15.80 -58.87
C ILE A 56 3.54 17.05 -59.54
N SER A 57 4.30 17.65 -60.47
CA SER A 57 3.97 18.93 -61.13
C SER A 57 3.81 18.76 -62.63
N MET A 58 2.57 18.85 -63.12
CA MET A 58 2.17 18.56 -64.50
C MET A 58 2.25 19.81 -65.40
N HIS A 59 2.87 19.69 -66.59
CA HIS A 59 3.02 20.81 -67.54
C HIS A 59 1.71 21.16 -68.30
N GLY A 60 1.65 22.32 -68.96
CA GLY A 60 0.53 22.72 -69.82
C GLY A 60 0.57 22.07 -71.22
N MET A 61 -0.47 22.28 -72.04
CA MET A 61 -0.46 21.78 -73.42
C MET A 61 0.69 22.40 -74.22
N SER A 62 1.33 21.59 -75.08
CA SER A 62 2.47 21.99 -75.92
C SER A 62 3.73 22.40 -75.15
N GLN A 63 3.76 22.23 -73.83
CA GLN A 63 4.92 22.39 -72.96
C GLN A 63 5.55 21.02 -72.65
N ASP A 64 6.66 21.02 -71.91
CA ASP A 64 7.36 19.82 -71.44
C ASP A 64 7.77 19.95 -69.96
N ALA A 65 8.40 18.90 -69.43
CA ALA A 65 8.86 18.82 -68.05
C ALA A 65 9.84 19.94 -67.67
N ALA A 66 10.77 20.30 -68.57
CA ALA A 66 11.77 21.35 -68.30
C ALA A 66 11.11 22.74 -68.26
N TYR A 67 10.13 22.97 -69.13
CA TYR A 67 9.31 24.17 -69.11
C TYR A 67 8.53 24.29 -67.79
N GLN A 68 7.87 23.21 -67.36
CA GLN A 68 7.15 23.17 -66.08
C GLN A 68 8.06 23.41 -64.88
N GLN A 69 9.22 22.78 -64.88
CA GLN A 69 10.24 23.00 -63.87
C GLN A 69 10.65 24.46 -63.79
N ASN A 70 10.97 25.09 -64.94
CA ASN A 70 11.42 26.46 -64.96
C ASN A 70 10.34 27.46 -64.51
N GLN A 71 9.07 27.23 -64.82
CA GLN A 71 7.97 28.12 -64.43
C GLN A 71 7.51 27.94 -62.98
N ALA A 72 7.47 26.70 -62.47
CA ALA A 72 6.97 26.42 -61.12
C ALA A 72 8.06 26.50 -60.05
N LYS A 73 9.34 26.25 -60.40
CA LYS A 73 10.50 26.36 -59.50
C LYS A 73 10.31 25.67 -58.14
N TRP A 74 9.77 24.46 -58.13
CA TRP A 74 9.47 23.74 -56.88
C TRP A 74 10.71 23.38 -56.07
N GLU A 75 11.89 23.35 -56.69
CA GLU A 75 13.19 23.09 -56.05
C GLU A 75 13.44 24.06 -54.90
N LEU A 76 13.05 25.34 -55.06
CA LEU A 76 13.19 26.37 -54.02
C LEU A 76 12.42 26.01 -52.74
N VAL A 77 11.29 25.34 -52.88
CA VAL A 77 10.46 24.88 -51.76
C VAL A 77 10.93 23.52 -51.27
N ALA A 78 11.29 22.61 -52.19
CA ALA A 78 11.78 21.27 -51.88
C ALA A 78 13.06 21.30 -51.04
N ASP A 79 14.00 22.19 -51.35
CA ASP A 79 15.25 22.35 -50.59
C ASP A 79 15.01 22.77 -49.15
N THR A 80 14.04 23.66 -48.92
CA THR A 80 13.74 24.18 -47.57
C THR A 80 12.83 23.25 -46.78
N ALA A 81 11.89 22.59 -47.44
CA ALA A 81 10.89 21.74 -46.81
C ALA A 81 11.19 20.23 -46.89
N ASN A 82 12.31 19.84 -47.50
CA ASN A 82 12.82 18.47 -47.60
C ASN A 82 11.77 17.48 -48.17
N PHE A 83 11.43 17.62 -49.46
CA PHE A 83 10.53 16.68 -50.15
C PHE A 83 11.00 16.41 -51.59
N VAL A 84 10.49 15.34 -52.21
CA VAL A 84 10.82 14.96 -53.60
C VAL A 84 9.84 15.64 -54.57
N VAL A 85 10.33 16.19 -55.68
CA VAL A 85 9.48 16.71 -56.76
C VAL A 85 9.73 16.00 -58.09
N VAL A 86 8.66 15.75 -58.84
CA VAL A 86 8.71 15.13 -60.17
C VAL A 86 7.92 15.96 -61.19
N TYR A 87 8.50 16.15 -62.37
CA TYR A 87 7.91 16.80 -63.54
C TYR A 87 7.80 15.79 -64.69
N PRO A 88 6.65 15.16 -64.91
CA PRO A 88 6.47 14.18 -65.99
C PRO A 88 6.25 14.83 -67.36
N ASN A 89 6.63 14.14 -68.44
CA ASN A 89 6.28 14.51 -69.82
C ASN A 89 5.02 13.77 -70.31
N GLY A 90 4.04 14.54 -70.79
CA GLY A 90 2.87 14.07 -71.51
C GLY A 90 3.22 13.50 -72.89
N ILE A 91 2.44 12.54 -73.37
CA ILE A 91 2.59 12.06 -74.75
C ILE A 91 2.13 13.17 -75.71
N SER A 92 2.95 13.45 -76.73
CA SER A 92 2.72 14.57 -77.66
C SER A 92 2.53 15.91 -76.96
N ASN A 93 3.27 16.13 -75.86
CA ASN A 93 3.18 17.32 -75.01
C ASN A 93 1.75 17.59 -74.52
N SER A 94 1.01 16.51 -74.23
CA SER A 94 -0.39 16.57 -73.81
C SER A 94 -0.77 15.48 -72.80
N TRP A 95 -1.90 15.69 -72.12
CA TRP A 95 -2.40 14.82 -71.05
C TRP A 95 -3.74 14.20 -71.44
N ASP A 96 -3.90 12.92 -71.11
CA ASP A 96 -5.18 12.24 -71.13
C ASP A 96 -6.02 12.69 -69.93
N ILE A 97 -6.91 13.65 -70.16
CA ILE A 97 -7.79 14.25 -69.14
C ILE A 97 -9.16 13.56 -69.04
N SER A 98 -9.30 12.34 -69.58
CA SER A 98 -10.58 11.60 -69.59
C SER A 98 -10.44 10.09 -69.31
N GLY A 99 -9.39 9.48 -69.85
CA GLY A 99 -9.05 8.07 -69.68
C GLY A 99 -8.10 7.82 -68.51
N THR A 100 -7.36 6.71 -68.54
CA THR A 100 -6.46 6.30 -67.45
C THR A 100 -4.99 6.38 -67.82
N ARG A 101 -4.64 6.69 -69.08
CA ARG A 101 -3.27 6.55 -69.58
C ARG A 101 -2.26 7.32 -68.74
N ASP A 102 -2.59 8.56 -68.40
CA ASP A 102 -1.71 9.42 -67.61
C ASP A 102 -1.98 9.31 -66.10
N ILE A 103 -3.10 8.68 -65.68
CA ILE A 103 -3.31 8.25 -64.29
C ILE A 103 -2.34 7.10 -63.95
N ASP A 104 -2.22 6.11 -64.82
CA ASP A 104 -1.30 4.97 -64.66
C ASP A 104 0.15 5.47 -64.59
N PHE A 105 0.47 6.54 -65.32
CA PHE A 105 1.78 7.18 -65.23
C PHE A 105 2.02 7.81 -63.86
N VAL A 106 1.06 8.58 -63.32
CA VAL A 106 1.16 9.16 -61.96
C VAL A 106 1.33 8.07 -60.90
N LEU A 107 0.56 6.99 -60.96
CA LEU A 107 0.69 5.86 -60.02
C LEU A 107 2.08 5.22 -60.09
N THR A 108 2.59 5.03 -61.31
CA THR A 108 3.94 4.48 -61.53
C THR A 108 5.04 5.40 -60.97
N ILE A 109 4.87 6.73 -61.06
CA ILE A 109 5.77 7.70 -60.45
C ILE A 109 5.77 7.54 -58.92
N ILE A 110 4.60 7.46 -58.30
CA ILE A 110 4.46 7.27 -56.84
C ILE A 110 5.20 6.02 -56.40
N ASP A 111 4.99 4.89 -57.08
CA ASP A 111 5.65 3.62 -56.78
C ASP A 111 7.18 3.71 -56.92
N THR A 112 7.63 4.36 -57.99
CA THR A 112 9.07 4.51 -58.26
C THR A 112 9.75 5.40 -57.23
N MET A 113 9.14 6.53 -56.84
CA MET A 113 9.68 7.42 -55.83
C MET A 113 9.63 6.79 -54.43
N ALA A 114 8.61 6.00 -54.12
CA ALA A 114 8.53 5.25 -52.87
C ALA A 114 9.65 4.21 -52.77
N SER A 115 9.94 3.49 -53.85
CA SER A 115 11.07 2.56 -53.89
C SER A 115 12.43 3.26 -53.80
N ARG A 116 12.57 4.42 -54.47
CA ARG A 116 13.87 5.11 -54.61
C ARG A 116 14.25 5.95 -53.39
N TYR A 117 13.30 6.66 -52.79
CA TYR A 117 13.55 7.64 -51.73
C TYR A 117 12.80 7.34 -50.42
N ASP A 118 12.10 6.21 -50.33
CA ASP A 118 11.20 5.87 -49.21
C ASP A 118 10.20 6.99 -48.90
N ILE A 119 9.59 7.58 -49.93
CA ILE A 119 8.58 8.63 -49.73
C ILE A 119 7.39 8.13 -48.90
N ASP A 120 6.76 9.04 -48.18
CA ASP A 120 5.52 8.78 -47.48
C ASP A 120 4.34 8.79 -48.47
N ARG A 121 3.76 7.60 -48.71
CA ARG A 121 2.63 7.41 -49.63
C ARG A 121 1.36 8.11 -49.16
N ASN A 122 1.26 8.44 -47.88
CA ASN A 122 0.14 9.20 -47.35
C ASN A 122 0.31 10.70 -47.58
N ARG A 123 1.50 11.17 -47.98
CA ARG A 123 1.82 12.58 -48.28
C ARG A 123 2.29 12.75 -49.72
N VAL A 124 1.47 12.31 -50.65
CA VAL A 124 1.63 12.57 -52.09
C VAL A 124 0.71 13.71 -52.51
N TYR A 125 1.25 14.69 -53.23
CA TYR A 125 0.53 15.87 -53.70
C TYR A 125 0.62 16.00 -55.23
N LEU A 126 -0.46 16.48 -55.85
CA LEU A 126 -0.51 16.68 -57.30
C LEU A 126 -0.85 18.13 -57.64
N SER A 127 -0.02 18.74 -58.49
CA SER A 127 -0.21 20.09 -59.02
C SER A 127 -0.04 20.09 -60.53
N GLY A 128 -0.60 21.08 -61.22
CA GLY A 128 -0.34 21.25 -62.64
C GLY A 128 -0.84 22.56 -63.21
N PHE A 129 -0.24 22.98 -64.30
CA PHE A 129 -0.55 24.23 -65.01
C PHE A 129 -1.41 23.98 -66.25
N SER A 130 -2.41 24.83 -66.52
CA SER A 130 -3.23 24.78 -67.75
C SER A 130 -3.86 23.40 -67.94
N MET A 131 -3.61 22.69 -69.04
CA MET A 131 -4.08 21.30 -69.21
C MET A 131 -3.54 20.34 -68.13
N GLY A 132 -2.38 20.60 -67.53
CA GLY A 132 -1.91 19.89 -66.34
C GLY A 132 -2.79 20.17 -65.11
N GLY A 133 -3.35 21.38 -64.99
CA GLY A 133 -4.36 21.73 -63.99
C GLY A 133 -5.70 21.03 -64.27
N MET A 134 -6.10 20.93 -65.54
CA MET A 134 -7.26 20.12 -65.95
C MET A 134 -7.07 18.64 -65.60
N PHE A 135 -5.89 18.09 -65.87
CA PHE A 135 -5.53 16.73 -65.47
C PHE A 135 -5.55 16.56 -63.94
N THR A 136 -5.11 17.56 -63.19
CA THR A 136 -5.14 17.53 -61.71
C THR A 136 -6.58 17.33 -61.21
N TYR A 137 -7.58 17.99 -61.80
CA TYR A 137 -9.00 17.73 -61.49
C TYR A 137 -9.48 16.35 -61.95
N HIS A 138 -9.03 15.86 -63.11
CA HIS A 138 -9.33 14.50 -63.54
C HIS A 138 -8.79 13.46 -62.56
N ALA A 139 -7.57 13.65 -62.06
CA ALA A 139 -6.96 12.80 -61.05
C ALA A 139 -7.71 12.83 -59.71
N MET A 140 -8.24 13.98 -59.27
CA MET A 140 -9.12 14.04 -58.10
C MET A 140 -10.31 13.06 -58.21
N ASN A 141 -10.87 12.91 -59.41
CA ASN A 141 -12.01 12.02 -59.63
C ASN A 141 -11.63 10.53 -59.72
N ARG A 142 -10.35 10.21 -59.93
CA ARG A 142 -9.89 8.84 -60.22
C ARG A 142 -9.06 8.21 -59.10
N ILE A 143 -8.21 8.99 -58.45
CA ILE A 143 -7.18 8.51 -57.52
C ILE A 143 -7.08 9.38 -56.26
N ALA A 144 -8.20 9.94 -55.79
CA ALA A 144 -8.25 10.72 -54.55
C ALA A 144 -7.76 9.93 -53.32
N ASP A 145 -7.87 8.60 -53.33
CA ASP A 145 -7.35 7.71 -52.29
C ASP A 145 -5.83 7.51 -52.33
N LYS A 146 -5.13 8.09 -53.32
CA LYS A 146 -3.66 8.02 -53.49
C LYS A 146 -2.95 9.36 -53.36
N ILE A 147 -3.69 10.46 -53.38
CA ILE A 147 -3.17 11.83 -53.33
C ILE A 147 -3.82 12.55 -52.17
N ALA A 148 -3.02 13.11 -51.26
CA ALA A 148 -3.48 13.75 -50.04
C ALA A 148 -4.12 15.13 -50.28
N ALA A 149 -3.58 15.93 -51.20
CA ALA A 149 -4.07 17.26 -51.55
C ALA A 149 -3.69 17.66 -52.99
N PHE A 150 -4.46 18.59 -53.57
CA PHE A 150 -4.35 18.96 -54.98
C PHE A 150 -4.22 20.48 -55.19
N GLY A 151 -3.34 20.86 -56.12
CA GLY A 151 -3.00 22.26 -56.44
C GLY A 151 -3.07 22.60 -57.93
N PRO A 152 -4.25 22.65 -58.57
CA PRO A 152 -4.38 23.08 -59.96
C PRO A 152 -4.08 24.58 -60.13
N VAL A 153 -3.42 24.93 -61.25
CA VAL A 153 -3.05 26.30 -61.60
C VAL A 153 -3.54 26.61 -63.01
N SER A 154 -4.31 27.70 -63.16
CA SER A 154 -4.81 28.18 -64.46
C SER A 154 -5.49 27.09 -65.32
N GLY A 155 -6.15 26.12 -64.70
CA GLY A 155 -6.68 24.96 -65.41
C GLY A 155 -7.82 24.28 -64.68
N TYR A 156 -8.97 24.14 -65.34
CA TYR A 156 -10.14 23.41 -64.85
C TYR A 156 -10.96 22.85 -66.04
N PRO A 157 -11.79 21.82 -65.84
CA PRO A 157 -12.64 21.25 -66.90
C PRO A 157 -13.61 22.28 -67.50
N LEU A 158 -13.45 22.56 -68.80
CA LEU A 158 -14.28 23.52 -69.52
C LEU A 158 -15.63 22.96 -70.00
N SER A 159 -15.74 21.62 -70.12
CA SER A 159 -16.95 20.92 -70.57
C SER A 159 -17.99 20.67 -69.47
N GLY A 160 -17.75 21.16 -68.25
CA GLY A 160 -18.64 20.99 -67.10
C GLY A 160 -17.99 20.28 -65.91
N GLY A 161 -18.70 20.30 -64.78
CA GLY A 161 -18.23 19.75 -63.51
C GLY A 161 -18.40 18.24 -63.39
N ASN A 162 -17.33 17.54 -63.00
CA ASN A 162 -17.40 16.16 -62.53
C ASN A 162 -16.78 16.10 -61.13
N TYR A 163 -17.57 15.67 -60.13
CA TYR A 163 -17.24 15.77 -58.70
C TYR A 163 -17.34 14.39 -58.00
N THR A 164 -16.79 13.35 -58.62
CA THR A 164 -16.98 11.94 -58.23
C THR A 164 -15.80 11.34 -57.44
N SER A 165 -15.01 12.17 -56.76
CA SER A 165 -13.88 11.69 -55.95
C SER A 165 -14.31 10.62 -54.94
N SER A 166 -13.43 9.66 -54.62
CA SER A 166 -13.70 8.59 -53.65
C SER A 166 -13.78 9.06 -52.19
N ARG A 167 -13.24 10.25 -51.90
CA ARG A 167 -13.27 10.92 -50.59
C ARG A 167 -13.41 12.44 -50.76
N PRO A 168 -13.78 13.20 -49.70
CA PRO A 168 -13.56 14.65 -49.68
C PRO A 168 -12.08 14.97 -49.92
N VAL A 169 -11.78 15.97 -50.76
CA VAL A 169 -10.41 16.28 -51.21
C VAL A 169 -10.01 17.72 -50.89
N PRO A 170 -8.85 17.97 -50.26
CA PRO A 170 -8.32 19.33 -50.10
C PRO A 170 -7.88 19.92 -51.45
N ILE A 171 -8.34 21.13 -51.77
CA ILE A 171 -8.07 21.80 -53.05
C ILE A 171 -7.56 23.23 -52.81
N ILE A 172 -6.44 23.58 -53.43
CA ILE A 172 -6.02 24.98 -53.62
C ILE A 172 -5.88 25.29 -55.12
N HIS A 173 -6.82 26.07 -55.65
CA HIS A 173 -6.77 26.52 -57.03
C HIS A 173 -6.12 27.90 -57.13
N VAL A 174 -5.14 28.07 -58.03
CA VAL A 174 -4.51 29.38 -58.28
C VAL A 174 -4.80 29.84 -59.70
N HIS A 175 -5.31 31.07 -59.88
CA HIS A 175 -5.71 31.59 -61.20
C HIS A 175 -5.56 33.11 -61.29
N GLY A 176 -5.20 33.61 -62.47
CA GLY A 176 -5.26 35.04 -62.79
C GLY A 176 -6.65 35.49 -63.21
N ASP A 177 -7.12 36.66 -62.78
CA ASP A 177 -8.45 37.16 -63.20
C ASP A 177 -8.47 37.74 -64.62
N ALA A 178 -7.30 37.95 -65.23
CA ALA A 178 -7.12 38.39 -66.62
C ALA A 178 -6.64 37.25 -67.54
N ASP A 179 -6.85 35.98 -67.14
CA ASP A 179 -6.53 34.80 -67.96
C ASP A 179 -7.41 34.76 -69.22
N ASP A 180 -6.77 34.86 -70.38
CA ASP A 180 -7.38 34.94 -71.72
C ASP A 180 -7.37 33.59 -72.45
N VAL A 181 -6.81 32.54 -71.84
CA VAL A 181 -6.74 31.18 -72.41
C VAL A 181 -7.75 30.26 -71.73
N VAL A 182 -7.70 30.19 -70.40
CA VAL A 182 -8.68 29.47 -69.58
C VAL A 182 -9.39 30.53 -68.75
N THR A 183 -10.48 31.07 -69.30
CA THR A 183 -11.11 32.28 -68.76
C THR A 183 -11.57 32.12 -67.31
N TYR A 184 -11.25 33.08 -66.45
CA TYR A 184 -11.61 33.08 -65.03
C TYR A 184 -13.14 33.02 -64.77
N THR A 185 -13.97 33.57 -65.66
CA THR A 185 -15.41 33.81 -65.45
C THR A 185 -16.18 32.63 -64.87
N ASN A 186 -15.92 31.40 -65.33
CA ASN A 186 -16.66 30.21 -64.92
C ASN A 186 -16.01 29.45 -63.74
N LEU A 187 -14.77 29.81 -63.37
CA LEU A 187 -14.03 29.12 -62.32
C LEU A 187 -14.70 29.18 -60.95
N PRO A 188 -15.17 30.34 -60.43
CA PRO A 188 -15.85 30.38 -59.14
C PRO A 188 -17.06 29.45 -59.08
N GLY A 189 -17.86 29.40 -60.15
CA GLY A 189 -19.02 28.50 -60.24
C GLY A 189 -18.63 27.02 -60.28
N TYR A 190 -17.54 26.68 -60.98
CA TYR A 190 -16.99 25.31 -60.96
C TYR A 190 -16.48 24.90 -59.57
N LEU A 191 -15.75 25.78 -58.87
CA LEU A 191 -15.27 25.50 -57.51
C LEU A 191 -16.40 25.33 -56.51
N GLN A 192 -17.54 25.99 -56.68
CA GLN A 192 -18.72 25.77 -55.83
C GLN A 192 -19.23 24.32 -55.88
N GLY A 193 -19.06 23.62 -57.00
CA GLY A 193 -19.35 22.19 -57.06
C GLY A 193 -18.46 21.36 -56.14
N TRP A 194 -17.17 21.72 -56.02
CA TRP A 194 -16.25 21.09 -55.08
C TRP A 194 -16.49 21.50 -53.62
N VAL A 195 -16.87 22.76 -53.36
CA VAL A 195 -17.32 23.22 -52.03
C VAL A 195 -18.50 22.37 -51.57
N THR A 196 -19.49 22.17 -52.45
CA THR A 196 -20.66 21.32 -52.20
C THR A 196 -20.26 19.86 -51.99
N ARG A 197 -19.41 19.30 -52.87
CA ARG A 197 -18.93 17.92 -52.79
C ARG A 197 -18.19 17.61 -51.49
N ASN A 198 -17.42 18.57 -50.99
CA ASN A 198 -16.68 18.46 -49.75
C ASN A 198 -17.49 18.85 -48.51
N ASN A 199 -18.76 19.23 -48.67
CA ASN A 199 -19.63 19.72 -47.59
C ASN A 199 -19.00 20.90 -46.80
N CYS A 200 -18.26 21.76 -47.50
CA CYS A 200 -17.71 22.99 -46.90
C CYS A 200 -18.83 24.04 -46.70
N PRO A 201 -18.65 25.01 -45.78
CA PRO A 201 -19.59 26.13 -45.63
C PRO A 201 -19.78 26.86 -46.96
N ALA A 202 -21.02 27.24 -47.29
CA ALA A 202 -21.32 27.90 -48.57
C ALA A 202 -20.74 29.33 -48.65
N THR A 203 -20.64 30.02 -47.51
CA THR A 203 -20.08 31.39 -47.44
C THR A 203 -18.57 31.32 -47.19
N PRO A 204 -17.73 31.88 -48.09
CA PRO A 204 -16.29 31.87 -47.88
C PRO A 204 -15.82 32.96 -46.92
N VAL A 205 -14.62 32.75 -46.37
CA VAL A 205 -13.79 33.82 -45.84
C VAL A 205 -12.93 34.38 -46.97
N VAL A 206 -12.98 35.70 -47.17
CA VAL A 206 -12.21 36.39 -48.23
C VAL A 206 -11.17 37.30 -47.59
N THR A 207 -9.91 37.17 -48.02
CA THR A 207 -8.80 38.06 -47.63
C THR A 207 -8.27 38.78 -48.87
N LYS A 208 -8.36 40.11 -48.88
CA LYS A 208 -7.83 40.99 -49.94
C LYS A 208 -7.35 42.31 -49.33
N PRO A 209 -6.10 42.75 -49.57
CA PRO A 209 -5.03 42.00 -50.25
C PRO A 209 -4.60 40.77 -49.44
N TYR A 210 -4.10 39.73 -50.12
CA TYR A 210 -3.46 38.57 -49.50
C TYR A 210 -2.03 38.41 -50.02
N PRO A 211 -1.03 38.14 -49.16
CA PRO A 211 -1.09 38.14 -47.70
C PRO A 211 -1.45 39.52 -47.13
N SER A 212 -2.13 39.56 -45.98
CA SER A 212 -2.63 40.82 -45.39
C SER A 212 -1.52 41.77 -44.93
N ASN A 213 -0.30 41.27 -44.73
CA ASN A 213 0.89 42.07 -44.42
C ASN A 213 1.53 42.71 -45.66
N LEU A 214 1.03 42.42 -46.87
CA LEU A 214 1.49 43.04 -48.12
C LEU A 214 0.38 43.95 -48.68
N PRO A 215 0.37 45.25 -48.34
CA PRO A 215 -0.75 46.15 -48.67
C PRO A 215 -0.94 46.36 -50.18
N ASN A 216 0.09 46.13 -50.98
CA ASN A 216 0.05 46.27 -52.44
C ASN A 216 -0.08 44.93 -53.19
N SER A 217 -0.31 43.82 -52.48
CA SER A 217 -0.47 42.53 -53.13
C SER A 217 -1.71 42.53 -54.04
N SER A 218 -1.55 42.00 -55.25
CA SER A 218 -2.64 41.79 -56.20
C SER A 218 -3.48 40.54 -55.91
N ALA A 219 -3.05 39.69 -54.98
CA ALA A 219 -3.73 38.42 -54.70
C ALA A 219 -4.91 38.55 -53.74
N THR A 220 -5.90 37.69 -53.93
CA THR A 220 -7.08 37.51 -53.08
C THR A 220 -7.20 36.03 -52.73
N LYS A 221 -7.31 35.71 -51.44
CA LYS A 221 -7.56 34.35 -50.96
C LYS A 221 -9.03 34.21 -50.57
N THR A 222 -9.73 33.31 -51.24
CA THR A 222 -11.10 32.91 -50.91
C THR A 222 -11.08 31.49 -50.37
N TYR A 223 -11.61 31.30 -49.17
CA TYR A 223 -11.48 30.08 -48.37
C TYR A 223 -12.86 29.53 -47.99
N TRP A 224 -13.09 28.24 -48.24
CA TRP A 224 -14.25 27.49 -47.78
C TRP A 224 -13.80 26.28 -46.95
N GLY A 225 -14.07 26.30 -45.65
CA GLY A 225 -13.75 25.20 -44.75
C GLY A 225 -14.09 25.52 -43.28
N PRO A 226 -13.96 24.54 -42.38
CA PRO A 226 -13.70 23.13 -42.68
C PRO A 226 -14.95 22.42 -43.26
N GLY A 227 -14.75 21.51 -44.22
CA GLY A 227 -15.76 20.56 -44.71
C GLY A 227 -15.62 19.17 -44.08
N ASP A 228 -16.20 18.15 -44.73
CA ASP A 228 -16.10 16.75 -44.30
C ASP A 228 -14.63 16.31 -44.16
N ALA A 229 -14.33 15.53 -43.11
CA ALA A 229 -12.96 15.11 -42.76
C ALA A 229 -11.96 16.29 -42.57
N GLY A 230 -12.46 17.51 -42.35
CA GLY A 230 -11.63 18.69 -42.14
C GLY A 230 -10.97 19.23 -43.41
N VAL A 231 -11.43 18.84 -44.60
CA VAL A 231 -10.85 19.33 -45.87
C VAL A 231 -11.28 20.77 -46.15
N GLU A 232 -10.53 21.43 -47.03
CA GLU A 232 -10.76 22.84 -47.38
C GLU A 232 -10.72 23.01 -48.91
N VAL A 233 -11.47 23.99 -49.41
CA VAL A 233 -11.38 24.48 -50.78
C VAL A 233 -10.89 25.92 -50.75
N VAL A 234 -9.83 26.21 -51.48
CA VAL A 234 -9.21 27.54 -51.55
C VAL A 234 -9.11 27.98 -53.00
N LEU A 235 -9.53 29.21 -53.27
CA LEU A 235 -9.27 29.92 -54.53
C LEU A 235 -8.32 31.09 -54.26
N MET A 236 -7.16 31.05 -54.90
CA MET A 236 -6.18 32.12 -54.92
C MET A 236 -6.29 32.86 -56.26
N THR A 237 -6.89 34.05 -56.23
CA THR A 237 -7.07 34.90 -57.42
C THR A 237 -5.95 35.94 -57.49
N ILE A 238 -5.27 36.08 -58.63
CA ILE A 238 -4.19 37.06 -58.81
C ILE A 238 -4.67 38.17 -59.75
N GLY A 239 -4.87 39.38 -59.21
CA GLY A 239 -5.38 40.52 -59.96
C GLY A 239 -4.47 40.96 -61.11
N GLY A 240 -5.04 41.13 -62.30
CA GLY A 240 -4.37 41.56 -63.53
C GLY A 240 -3.45 40.50 -64.16
N LYS A 241 -3.39 39.28 -63.60
CA LYS A 241 -2.52 38.21 -64.10
C LYS A 241 -3.23 37.42 -65.21
N GLY A 242 -2.50 37.15 -66.29
CA GLY A 242 -2.96 36.25 -67.37
C GLY A 242 -2.70 34.77 -67.09
N HIS A 243 -2.61 33.97 -68.15
CA HIS A 243 -2.43 32.50 -68.09
C HIS A 243 -1.03 32.05 -67.63
N TRP A 244 -0.66 32.32 -66.37
CA TRP A 244 0.70 32.06 -65.85
C TRP A 244 0.75 31.85 -64.34
N HIS A 245 1.74 31.08 -63.87
CA HIS A 245 2.13 31.07 -62.45
C HIS A 245 2.53 32.46 -61.95
N SER A 246 2.28 32.73 -60.66
CA SER A 246 2.83 33.90 -59.98
C SER A 246 4.19 33.58 -59.39
N MET A 247 5.17 34.42 -59.75
CA MET A 247 6.53 34.43 -59.19
C MET A 247 6.85 35.81 -58.60
N ASP A 248 5.82 36.55 -58.17
CA ASP A 248 5.95 37.88 -57.62
C ASP A 248 6.07 37.84 -56.08
N PRO A 249 7.26 38.10 -55.50
CA PRO A 249 7.43 38.12 -54.05
C PRO A 249 6.71 39.29 -53.37
N ALA A 250 6.28 40.33 -54.10
CA ALA A 250 5.45 41.42 -53.57
C ALA A 250 3.95 41.06 -53.50
N SER A 251 3.58 39.90 -54.05
CA SER A 251 2.23 39.35 -54.01
C SER A 251 2.29 37.93 -53.45
N ILE A 252 2.31 36.91 -54.30
CA ILE A 252 2.47 35.50 -53.91
C ILE A 252 3.41 34.75 -54.85
N LEU A 253 4.09 33.74 -54.31
CA LEU A 253 4.74 32.68 -55.08
C LEU A 253 3.81 31.47 -55.12
N THR A 254 3.33 31.07 -56.30
CA THR A 254 2.31 30.02 -56.46
C THR A 254 2.72 28.71 -55.76
N SER A 255 3.95 28.25 -55.95
CA SER A 255 4.44 26.99 -55.39
C SER A 255 4.55 27.00 -53.85
N VAL A 256 4.85 28.16 -53.26
CA VAL A 256 4.90 28.31 -51.79
C VAL A 256 3.50 28.21 -51.19
N GLU A 257 2.51 28.82 -51.81
CA GLU A 257 1.12 28.77 -51.35
C GLU A 257 0.53 27.36 -51.47
N ILE A 258 0.78 26.69 -52.60
CA ILE A 258 0.36 25.30 -52.79
C ILE A 258 1.05 24.39 -51.76
N TRP A 259 2.35 24.55 -51.50
CA TRP A 259 3.03 23.77 -50.47
C TRP A 259 2.45 23.98 -49.07
N ASN A 260 2.30 25.26 -48.66
CA ASN A 260 1.78 25.60 -47.34
C ASN A 260 0.37 25.06 -47.11
N PHE A 261 -0.42 24.96 -48.18
CA PHE A 261 -1.70 24.31 -48.15
C PHE A 261 -1.56 22.78 -48.04
N CYS A 262 -0.86 22.14 -48.99
CA CYS A 262 -0.79 20.69 -49.14
C CYS A 262 -0.14 19.99 -47.95
N LYS A 263 0.92 20.58 -47.37
CA LYS A 263 1.69 19.95 -46.29
C LYS A 263 0.85 19.61 -45.05
N ARG A 264 -0.30 20.26 -44.86
CA ARG A 264 -1.24 20.01 -43.74
C ARG A 264 -2.09 18.75 -43.90
N TYR A 265 -1.95 18.03 -45.01
CA TYR A 265 -2.81 16.90 -45.34
C TYR A 265 -1.99 15.63 -45.56
N ALA A 266 -2.47 14.54 -44.97
CA ALA A 266 -2.08 13.17 -45.28
C ALA A 266 -3.34 12.28 -45.40
N LEU A 267 -3.21 11.10 -46.00
CA LEU A 267 -4.34 10.16 -46.17
C LEU A 267 -4.75 9.44 -44.88
N ASP A 268 -3.89 9.37 -43.86
CA ASP A 268 -4.09 8.62 -42.61
C ASP A 268 -3.75 9.42 -41.34
N LEU A 269 -4.03 10.73 -41.32
CA LEU A 269 -3.77 11.58 -40.15
C LEU A 269 -4.46 11.02 -38.90
N SER A 270 -3.67 10.51 -37.96
CA SER A 270 -4.15 10.02 -36.67
C SER A 270 -4.17 11.16 -35.65
N GLU A 271 -5.09 11.13 -34.69
CA GLU A 271 -5.05 12.10 -33.59
C GLU A 271 -4.02 11.69 -32.55
N PRO A 272 -3.34 12.64 -31.90
CA PRO A 272 -2.47 12.36 -30.76
C PRO A 272 -3.20 11.58 -29.67
N VAL A 273 -2.56 10.56 -29.12
CA VAL A 273 -3.08 9.82 -27.98
C VAL A 273 -2.55 10.45 -26.70
N VAL A 274 -3.45 10.82 -25.79
CA VAL A 274 -3.10 11.51 -24.53
C VAL A 274 -3.68 10.74 -23.35
N SER A 275 -2.91 10.61 -22.28
CA SER A 275 -3.38 10.05 -21.01
C SER A 275 -2.62 10.67 -19.82
N PHE A 276 -3.29 10.87 -18.70
CA PHE A 276 -2.63 11.26 -17.46
C PHE A 276 -1.92 10.05 -16.83
N SER A 277 -0.64 10.20 -16.53
CA SER A 277 0.06 9.28 -15.63
C SER A 277 -0.06 9.68 -14.17
N LYS A 278 -0.26 10.99 -13.89
CA LYS A 278 -0.61 11.52 -12.57
C LYS A 278 -1.42 12.81 -12.67
N PRO A 279 -2.45 13.02 -11.83
CA PRO A 279 -3.15 11.99 -11.07
C PRO A 279 -3.87 10.99 -12.00
N VAL A 280 -4.18 9.79 -11.51
CA VAL A 280 -4.95 8.78 -12.26
C VAL A 280 -6.39 8.75 -11.75
N GLY A 281 -7.37 8.77 -12.66
CA GLY A 281 -8.80 8.72 -12.30
C GLY A 281 -9.28 9.95 -11.50
N ALA A 282 -10.40 9.82 -10.79
CA ALA A 282 -10.88 10.88 -9.90
C ALA A 282 -9.98 10.95 -8.66
N SER A 283 -9.35 12.11 -8.44
CA SER A 283 -8.48 12.33 -7.28
C SER A 283 -9.13 13.25 -6.26
N HIS A 284 -8.94 12.91 -5.01
CA HIS A 284 -9.52 13.60 -3.87
C HIS A 284 -8.41 14.07 -2.93
N TYR A 285 -8.47 15.35 -2.53
CA TYR A 285 -7.46 16.02 -1.74
C TYR A 285 -8.13 16.69 -0.54
N VAL A 286 -7.66 16.39 0.66
CA VAL A 286 -8.21 16.90 1.92
C VAL A 286 -7.17 17.77 2.61
N VAL A 287 -7.58 18.96 3.07
CA VAL A 287 -6.74 19.85 3.88
C VAL A 287 -7.24 19.84 5.32
N MET A 288 -6.36 19.54 6.28
CA MET A 288 -6.68 19.48 7.71
C MET A 288 -5.85 20.50 8.48
N GLY A 289 -6.51 21.47 9.13
CA GLY A 289 -5.81 22.56 9.79
C GLY A 289 -6.71 23.56 10.48
N ALA A 290 -6.10 24.38 11.35
CA ALA A 290 -6.78 25.48 12.03
C ALA A 290 -6.68 26.81 11.26
N ASN A 291 -5.69 26.92 10.36
CA ASN A 291 -5.53 28.08 9.51
C ASN A 291 -6.40 27.91 8.27
N ALA A 292 -7.14 28.95 7.92
CA ALA A 292 -8.06 29.02 6.77
C ALA A 292 -7.34 29.03 5.41
N GLN A 293 -6.21 28.34 5.27
CA GLN A 293 -5.52 28.19 4.01
C GLN A 293 -6.32 27.16 3.18
N ALA A 294 -7.30 27.68 2.44
CA ALA A 294 -8.26 26.89 1.66
C ALA A 294 -7.64 26.33 0.37
N ALA A 295 -6.37 25.91 0.40
CA ALA A 295 -5.64 25.47 -0.77
C ALA A 295 -4.59 24.39 -0.47
N VAL A 296 -4.36 23.50 -1.42
CA VAL A 296 -3.24 22.56 -1.42
C VAL A 296 -2.00 23.29 -1.96
N GLU A 297 -0.85 23.12 -1.29
CA GLU A 297 0.39 23.85 -1.61
C GLU A 297 0.82 23.66 -3.08
N ALA A 298 0.83 22.42 -3.57
CA ALA A 298 1.00 22.14 -4.98
C ALA A 298 0.53 20.75 -5.40
N LEU A 299 0.06 20.63 -6.64
CA LEU A 299 -0.28 19.39 -7.32
C LEU A 299 0.55 19.20 -8.59
N THR A 300 1.05 17.99 -8.82
CA THR A 300 1.81 17.67 -10.03
C THR A 300 0.94 16.87 -11.01
N PHE A 301 0.91 17.30 -12.26
CA PHE A 301 0.22 16.69 -13.38
C PHE A 301 1.24 16.17 -14.38
N GLU A 302 1.23 14.86 -14.62
CA GLU A 302 2.11 14.20 -15.59
C GLU A 302 1.26 13.54 -16.68
N VAL A 303 1.66 13.73 -17.95
CA VAL A 303 0.93 13.25 -19.12
C VAL A 303 1.85 12.41 -20.01
N LYS A 304 1.32 11.27 -20.48
CA LYS A 304 1.86 10.54 -21.62
C LYS A 304 1.11 10.97 -22.86
N ALA A 305 1.82 11.59 -23.79
CA ALA A 305 1.31 11.94 -25.11
C ALA A 305 2.20 11.33 -26.18
N SER A 306 1.59 10.72 -27.19
CA SER A 306 2.27 10.11 -28.33
C SER A 306 1.45 10.31 -29.60
N ASP A 307 2.14 10.45 -30.72
CA ASP A 307 1.52 10.64 -32.01
C ASP A 307 1.87 9.44 -32.93
N PRO A 308 0.89 8.70 -33.47
CA PRO A 308 1.16 7.49 -34.26
C PRO A 308 1.91 7.72 -35.58
N ASP A 309 1.72 8.88 -36.20
CA ASP A 309 2.17 9.27 -37.54
C ASP A 309 3.18 10.44 -37.52
N GLY A 310 3.56 10.90 -36.33
CA GLY A 310 4.45 12.03 -36.17
C GLY A 310 5.05 12.18 -34.77
N HIS A 311 5.14 13.41 -34.31
CA HIS A 311 5.59 13.75 -32.97
C HIS A 311 4.71 14.85 -32.38
N ILE A 312 4.64 14.85 -31.05
CA ILE A 312 3.96 15.90 -30.29
C ILE A 312 4.80 17.17 -30.35
N ASP A 313 4.21 18.25 -30.86
CA ASP A 313 4.80 19.58 -30.88
C ASP A 313 4.59 20.29 -29.53
N THR A 314 3.39 20.17 -28.95
CA THR A 314 3.07 20.82 -27.67
C THR A 314 2.07 20.02 -26.84
N VAL A 315 2.20 20.04 -25.50
CA VAL A 315 1.13 19.73 -24.54
C VAL A 315 0.75 20.97 -23.71
N ALA A 316 -0.55 21.28 -23.63
CA ALA A 316 -1.12 22.37 -22.84
C ALA A 316 -2.11 21.85 -21.80
N TYR A 317 -2.04 22.37 -20.57
CA TYR A 317 -2.86 22.02 -19.42
C TYR A 317 -3.85 23.15 -19.11
N TYR A 318 -5.12 22.82 -18.94
CA TYR A 318 -6.21 23.76 -18.69
C TYR A 318 -7.00 23.35 -17.45
N ASN A 319 -7.53 24.31 -16.69
CA ASN A 319 -8.64 24.09 -15.76
C ASN A 319 -9.91 24.71 -16.37
N GLY A 320 -10.84 23.88 -16.83
CA GLY A 320 -11.95 24.35 -17.67
C GLY A 320 -11.44 24.98 -18.98
N ASN A 321 -11.57 26.31 -19.09
CA ASN A 321 -11.08 27.08 -20.25
C ASN A 321 -9.81 27.89 -19.94
N THR A 322 -9.38 27.95 -18.68
CA THR A 322 -8.20 28.72 -18.26
C THR A 322 -6.94 27.91 -18.51
N LEU A 323 -6.00 28.44 -19.31
CA LEU A 323 -4.69 27.84 -19.52
C LEU A 323 -3.88 27.93 -18.21
N LEU A 324 -3.42 26.80 -17.70
CA LEU A 324 -2.55 26.71 -16.53
C LEU A 324 -1.07 26.68 -16.95
N TYR A 325 -0.74 25.88 -17.96
CA TYR A 325 0.65 25.65 -18.37
C TYR A 325 0.75 25.08 -19.79
N LYS A 326 1.88 25.30 -20.46
CA LYS A 326 2.18 24.79 -21.81
C LYS A 326 3.65 24.35 -21.87
N THR A 327 3.92 23.19 -22.46
CA THR A 327 5.27 22.64 -22.64
C THR A 327 5.42 21.96 -24.00
N THR A 328 6.62 22.00 -24.57
CA THR A 328 6.96 21.38 -25.87
C THR A 328 7.94 20.22 -25.75
N THR A 329 8.47 19.96 -24.54
CA THR A 329 9.50 18.94 -24.32
C THR A 329 9.03 17.90 -23.31
N ALA A 330 9.15 16.62 -23.67
CA ALA A 330 8.94 15.51 -22.75
C ALA A 330 10.08 15.44 -21.70
N PRO A 331 9.82 14.98 -20.45
CA PRO A 331 8.53 14.52 -19.93
C PRO A 331 7.53 15.66 -19.72
N TYR A 332 6.27 15.45 -20.15
CA TYR A 332 5.21 16.46 -20.01
C TYR A 332 4.72 16.47 -18.57
N SER A 333 5.20 17.44 -17.80
CA SER A 333 4.88 17.62 -16.38
C SER A 333 4.57 19.08 -16.07
N PHE A 334 3.61 19.28 -15.18
CA PHE A 334 3.16 20.59 -14.70
C PHE A 334 2.95 20.56 -13.19
N ARG A 335 3.50 21.54 -12.47
CA ARG A 335 3.25 21.74 -11.03
C ARG A 335 2.31 22.94 -10.84
N TRP A 336 1.09 22.67 -10.41
CA TRP A 336 0.09 23.69 -10.07
C TRP A 336 0.22 24.08 -8.59
N GLU A 337 0.60 25.31 -8.30
CA GLU A 337 0.76 25.82 -6.93
C GLU A 337 -0.53 26.46 -6.39
N ASN A 338 -0.69 26.42 -5.06
CA ASN A 338 -1.79 27.03 -4.31
C ASN A 338 -3.17 26.68 -4.87
N VAL A 339 -3.42 25.38 -5.06
CA VAL A 339 -4.65 24.88 -5.68
C VAL A 339 -5.83 25.11 -4.73
N PRO A 340 -6.80 25.97 -5.06
CA PRO A 340 -7.88 26.34 -4.16
C PRO A 340 -8.86 25.19 -3.90
N ALA A 341 -9.65 25.30 -2.84
CA ALA A 341 -10.75 24.38 -2.58
C ALA A 341 -11.81 24.46 -3.69
N GLY A 342 -12.33 23.31 -4.10
CA GLY A 342 -13.35 23.16 -5.12
C GLY A 342 -13.08 22.00 -6.08
N ASN A 343 -14.01 21.83 -7.03
CA ASN A 343 -13.87 20.88 -8.12
C ASN A 343 -13.10 21.51 -9.28
N HIS A 344 -12.07 20.82 -9.74
CA HIS A 344 -11.23 21.21 -10.86
C HIS A 344 -11.24 20.12 -11.92
N GLN A 345 -11.46 20.53 -13.16
CA GLN A 345 -11.40 19.65 -14.31
C GLN A 345 -10.16 20.02 -15.12
N VAL A 346 -9.09 19.27 -14.90
CA VAL A 346 -7.80 19.53 -15.54
C VAL A 346 -7.73 18.75 -16.85
N ARG A 347 -7.70 19.47 -17.98
CA ARG A 347 -7.61 18.92 -19.34
C ARG A 347 -6.21 19.14 -19.89
N ALA A 348 -5.55 18.06 -20.31
CA ALA A 348 -4.33 18.12 -21.09
C ALA A 348 -4.66 17.96 -22.58
N VAL A 349 -4.15 18.86 -23.41
CA VAL A 349 -4.34 18.85 -24.87
C VAL A 349 -2.97 18.75 -25.51
N ALA A 350 -2.72 17.68 -26.25
CA ALA A 350 -1.52 17.53 -27.06
C ALA A 350 -1.81 17.94 -28.51
N ILE A 351 -0.87 18.67 -29.11
CA ILE A 351 -0.89 19.12 -30.50
C ILE A 351 0.32 18.49 -31.18
N ASP A 352 0.12 17.81 -32.30
CA ASP A 352 1.21 17.24 -33.11
C ASP A 352 1.84 18.25 -34.07
N ASN A 353 2.83 17.78 -34.82
CA ASN A 353 3.53 18.56 -35.85
C ASN A 353 2.69 18.90 -37.09
N GLU A 354 1.50 18.32 -37.25
CA GLU A 354 0.55 18.60 -38.33
C GLU A 354 -0.64 19.45 -37.86
N GLY A 355 -0.69 19.79 -36.56
CA GLY A 355 -1.72 20.61 -35.92
C GLY A 355 -2.98 19.86 -35.48
N LYS A 356 -2.99 18.52 -35.50
CA LYS A 356 -4.10 17.75 -34.90
C LYS A 356 -3.98 17.74 -33.38
N THR A 357 -5.12 17.55 -32.72
CA THR A 357 -5.20 17.65 -31.28
C THR A 357 -5.79 16.41 -30.66
N GLY A 358 -5.09 15.84 -29.68
CA GLY A 358 -5.61 14.84 -28.76
C GLY A 358 -5.81 15.43 -27.37
N SER A 359 -6.72 14.89 -26.57
CA SER A 359 -6.87 15.37 -25.19
C SER A 359 -7.27 14.29 -24.20
N ALA A 360 -6.90 14.52 -22.95
CA ALA A 360 -7.33 13.74 -21.79
C ALA A 360 -7.77 14.70 -20.69
N THR A 361 -8.65 14.23 -19.81
CA THR A 361 -9.16 15.02 -18.69
C THR A 361 -9.07 14.22 -17.39
N VAL A 362 -8.72 14.89 -16.30
CA VAL A 362 -8.74 14.34 -14.95
C VAL A 362 -9.54 15.26 -14.02
N ASN A 363 -10.32 14.68 -13.12
CA ASN A 363 -11.09 15.41 -12.13
C ASN A 363 -10.34 15.42 -10.79
N VAL A 364 -10.18 16.62 -10.23
CA VAL A 364 -9.50 16.88 -8.97
C VAL A 364 -10.49 17.59 -8.06
N ASN A 365 -10.82 16.99 -6.92
CA ASN A 365 -11.63 17.65 -5.89
C ASN A 365 -10.73 18.00 -4.70
N VAL A 366 -10.66 19.29 -4.37
CA VAL A 366 -9.95 19.80 -3.20
C VAL A 366 -10.98 20.23 -2.17
N GLU A 367 -11.03 19.55 -1.03
CA GLU A 367 -11.95 19.91 0.04
C GLU A 367 -11.48 21.13 0.83
N ALA A 368 -12.46 21.90 1.33
CA ALA A 368 -12.18 23.01 2.24
C ALA A 368 -11.57 22.49 3.56
N PRO A 369 -10.80 23.32 4.29
CA PRO A 369 -10.18 22.92 5.54
C PRO A 369 -11.21 22.41 6.56
N GLN A 370 -10.98 21.21 7.09
CA GLN A 370 -11.83 20.60 8.12
C GLN A 370 -11.02 20.35 9.41
N GLN A 371 -11.70 20.45 10.56
CA GLN A 371 -11.16 20.02 11.85
C GLN A 371 -11.27 18.50 12.02
N THR A 372 -12.33 17.90 11.45
CA THR A 372 -12.58 16.47 11.49
C THR A 372 -13.04 16.00 10.13
N HIS A 373 -12.45 14.92 9.63
CA HIS A 373 -12.81 14.31 8.35
C HIS A 373 -12.97 12.79 8.51
N SER A 374 -14.06 12.25 7.95
CA SER A 374 -14.40 10.82 8.00
C SER A 374 -14.18 10.17 6.64
N PHE A 375 -13.11 9.38 6.53
CA PHE A 375 -12.75 8.70 5.27
C PHE A 375 -13.68 7.53 4.93
N THR A 376 -14.50 7.08 5.87
CA THR A 376 -15.51 6.04 5.65
C THR A 376 -16.76 6.56 4.94
N GLN A 377 -17.03 7.87 4.96
CA GLN A 377 -18.14 8.44 4.17
C GLN A 377 -17.89 8.36 2.66
N ALA A 378 -16.64 8.23 2.23
CA ALA A 378 -16.29 8.01 0.83
C ALA A 378 -16.71 6.62 0.32
N PHE A 379 -17.16 5.71 1.20
CA PHE A 379 -17.55 4.35 0.83
C PHE A 379 -18.99 4.37 0.30
N THR A 380 -19.14 4.57 -1.02
CA THR A 380 -20.46 4.77 -1.64
C THR A 380 -20.88 3.66 -2.60
N THR A 381 -19.93 2.85 -3.08
CA THR A 381 -20.19 1.88 -4.16
C THR A 381 -19.43 0.59 -3.93
N ALA A 382 -20.15 -0.53 -3.90
CA ALA A 382 -19.56 -1.85 -3.71
C ALA A 382 -18.65 -2.22 -4.90
N GLY A 383 -17.52 -2.87 -4.59
CA GLY A 383 -16.57 -3.34 -5.61
C GLY A 383 -15.62 -2.29 -6.17
N THR A 384 -15.77 -1.01 -5.79
CA THR A 384 -14.90 0.08 -6.26
C THR A 384 -14.19 0.71 -5.07
N LEU A 385 -12.86 0.86 -5.15
CA LEU A 385 -12.12 1.62 -4.14
C LEU A 385 -12.50 3.10 -4.24
N PRO A 386 -12.71 3.80 -3.12
CA PRO A 386 -12.96 5.22 -3.14
C PRO A 386 -11.74 5.98 -3.67
N ALA A 387 -11.99 7.18 -4.19
CA ALA A 387 -10.93 8.07 -4.64
C ALA A 387 -9.86 8.24 -3.56
N GLY A 388 -8.59 8.05 -3.95
CA GLY A 388 -7.44 8.20 -3.06
C GLY A 388 -7.00 6.95 -2.30
N TRP A 389 -7.79 5.86 -2.32
CA TRP A 389 -7.37 4.57 -1.79
C TRP A 389 -6.69 3.72 -2.86
N MET A 390 -5.62 3.01 -2.47
CA MET A 390 -4.88 2.08 -3.32
C MET A 390 -4.66 0.74 -2.59
N THR A 391 -4.63 -0.35 -3.35
CA THR A 391 -4.27 -1.71 -2.88
C THR A 391 -2.79 -2.01 -3.07
N TYR A 392 -2.35 -3.16 -2.56
CA TYR A 392 -1.01 -3.69 -2.80
C TYR A 392 -0.60 -3.74 -4.28
N ASP A 393 -1.52 -4.14 -5.16
CA ASP A 393 -1.30 -4.47 -6.57
C ASP A 393 -1.85 -3.44 -7.57
N GLY A 394 -2.64 -2.46 -7.10
CA GLY A 394 -3.22 -1.39 -7.92
C GLY A 394 -4.22 -1.84 -8.99
N ALA A 395 -4.66 -3.11 -9.01
CA ALA A 395 -5.34 -3.71 -10.16
C ALA A 395 -6.74 -4.30 -9.90
N GLU A 396 -7.16 -4.51 -8.65
CA GLU A 396 -8.40 -5.26 -8.40
C GLU A 396 -9.68 -4.39 -8.41
N THR A 397 -10.56 -4.66 -9.39
CA THR A 397 -11.87 -4.00 -9.58
C THR A 397 -13.06 -4.99 -9.63
N ARG A 398 -12.97 -6.19 -9.04
CA ARG A 398 -13.99 -7.26 -9.25
C ARG A 398 -14.54 -7.89 -7.95
N ILE A 399 -15.83 -8.25 -8.03
CA ILE A 399 -16.80 -8.48 -6.92
C ILE A 399 -16.89 -9.97 -6.50
N GLY A 400 -17.06 -10.24 -5.18
CA GLY A 400 -17.66 -11.48 -4.65
C GLY A 400 -16.72 -12.47 -3.95
N PHE A 401 -17.28 -13.35 -3.10
CA PHE A 401 -16.57 -14.52 -2.56
C PHE A 401 -16.40 -15.53 -3.70
N GLN A 402 -15.27 -15.49 -4.39
CA GLN A 402 -14.82 -16.57 -5.27
C GLN A 402 -13.77 -17.41 -4.53
N SER A 403 -13.95 -18.73 -4.55
CA SER A 403 -12.86 -19.66 -4.26
C SER A 403 -11.73 -19.41 -5.26
N GLY A 404 -10.50 -19.18 -4.77
CA GLY A 404 -9.29 -19.12 -5.61
C GLY A 404 -8.67 -17.74 -5.88
N LEU A 405 -9.06 -16.67 -5.17
CA LEU A 405 -8.45 -15.34 -5.32
C LEU A 405 -7.29 -15.06 -4.33
N SER A 406 -6.30 -14.30 -4.80
CA SER A 406 -5.16 -13.73 -4.05
C SER A 406 -5.56 -12.56 -3.12
N SER A 407 -4.61 -12.11 -2.30
CA SER A 407 -4.72 -10.96 -1.35
C SER A 407 -5.15 -9.65 -2.03
N GLY A 408 -5.92 -8.78 -1.36
CA GLY A 408 -6.43 -7.52 -1.94
C GLY A 408 -7.41 -6.71 -1.05
N CYS A 409 -7.91 -5.56 -1.52
CA CYS A 409 -8.89 -4.70 -0.81
C CYS A 409 -10.05 -4.22 -1.69
N ARG A 410 -11.25 -4.05 -1.13
CA ARG A 410 -12.46 -3.60 -1.85
C ARG A 410 -13.55 -3.06 -0.92
N ILE A 411 -14.53 -2.33 -1.45
CA ILE A 411 -15.73 -1.92 -0.70
C ILE A 411 -16.79 -3.02 -0.75
N PHE A 412 -17.29 -3.43 0.41
CA PHE A 412 -18.43 -4.34 0.56
C PHE A 412 -19.69 -3.61 0.94
N GLN A 413 -20.80 -4.00 0.30
CA GLN A 413 -22.13 -3.61 0.75
C GLN A 413 -22.56 -4.54 1.88
N LEU A 414 -22.99 -3.94 2.99
CA LEU A 414 -23.54 -4.66 4.13
C LEU A 414 -25.08 -4.68 3.98
N THR A 415 -25.73 -5.85 4.09
CA THR A 415 -27.17 -6.05 3.79
C THR A 415 -27.97 -6.65 4.95
N GLY A 416 -29.17 -6.07 5.25
CA GLY A 416 -30.07 -6.43 6.38
C GLY A 416 -30.17 -5.35 7.48
N THR A 417 -30.84 -5.59 8.61
CA THR A 417 -30.94 -4.67 9.77
C THR A 417 -30.77 -5.39 11.11
N PRO A 418 -30.16 -4.78 12.15
CA PRO A 418 -29.60 -3.41 12.23
C PRO A 418 -28.13 -3.30 11.75
N ARG A 419 -27.70 -2.09 11.35
CA ARG A 419 -26.31 -1.78 10.93
C ARG A 419 -25.89 -0.37 11.31
N ASP A 420 -24.58 -0.17 11.49
CA ASP A 420 -23.96 1.13 11.76
C ASP A 420 -23.57 1.88 10.48
N PHE A 421 -23.30 1.17 9.37
CA PHE A 421 -23.03 1.77 8.05
C PHE A 421 -23.40 0.80 6.90
N ASN A 422 -23.60 1.37 5.71
CA ASN A 422 -24.05 0.62 4.53
C ASN A 422 -22.90 -0.04 3.75
N TYR A 423 -21.69 0.55 3.79
CA TYR A 423 -20.53 0.10 3.02
C TYR A 423 -19.24 0.14 3.85
N GLY A 424 -18.40 -0.89 3.74
CA GLY A 424 -17.12 -0.99 4.47
C GLY A 424 -15.94 -1.39 3.59
N LEU A 425 -14.73 -0.95 3.93
CA LEU A 425 -13.51 -1.34 3.24
C LEU A 425 -13.00 -2.66 3.80
N TYR A 426 -13.11 -3.72 3.00
CA TYR A 426 -12.63 -5.06 3.31
C TYR A 426 -11.22 -5.26 2.78
N VAL A 427 -10.34 -5.79 3.62
CA VAL A 427 -8.93 -6.07 3.34
C VAL A 427 -8.67 -7.55 3.64
N ARG A 428 -8.00 -8.24 2.72
CA ARG A 428 -7.76 -9.69 2.77
C ARG A 428 -6.30 -10.01 2.46
N ASN A 429 -5.71 -10.92 3.23
CA ASN A 429 -4.40 -11.51 2.95
C ASN A 429 -4.49 -13.05 2.87
N THR A 430 -4.46 -13.61 1.66
CA THR A 430 -4.46 -15.07 1.45
C THR A 430 -3.08 -15.65 1.11
N SER A 431 -2.10 -14.80 0.78
CA SER A 431 -0.77 -15.22 0.33
C SER A 431 0.23 -15.50 1.45
N GLY A 432 -0.04 -15.06 2.69
CA GLY A 432 0.91 -15.18 3.81
C GLY A 432 2.11 -14.23 3.72
N GLU A 433 2.35 -13.63 2.55
CA GLU A 433 3.33 -12.56 2.34
C GLU A 433 3.03 -11.32 3.21
N PRO A 434 4.06 -10.68 3.80
CA PRO A 434 3.90 -9.46 4.58
C PRO A 434 3.21 -8.36 3.78
N LYS A 435 2.20 -7.70 4.35
CA LYS A 435 1.48 -6.56 3.76
C LYS A 435 0.75 -6.84 2.43
N ALA A 436 0.54 -8.11 2.05
CA ALA A 436 -0.20 -8.44 0.83
C ALA A 436 -1.68 -8.04 0.92
N GLY A 437 -2.26 -8.03 2.12
CA GLY A 437 -3.53 -7.35 2.42
C GLY A 437 -3.28 -5.95 2.97
N ARG A 438 -2.97 -4.98 2.11
CA ARG A 438 -2.82 -3.56 2.49
C ARG A 438 -3.77 -2.65 1.72
N ALA A 439 -4.33 -1.67 2.43
CA ALA A 439 -5.03 -0.53 1.86
C ALA A 439 -4.30 0.74 2.28
N THR A 440 -3.95 1.59 1.30
CA THR A 440 -3.28 2.86 1.56
C THR A 440 -4.14 3.99 1.06
N LEU A 441 -4.54 4.89 1.94
CA LEU A 441 -5.11 6.18 1.59
C LEU A 441 -3.97 7.19 1.42
N GLY A 442 -3.90 7.82 0.25
CA GLY A 442 -2.84 8.75 -0.09
C GLY A 442 -1.64 8.06 -0.71
N SER A 443 -1.02 8.72 -1.68
CA SER A 443 0.10 8.18 -2.43
C SER A 443 1.08 9.25 -2.90
N SER A 444 2.30 8.81 -3.22
CA SER A 444 3.28 9.61 -3.95
C SER A 444 2.89 9.86 -5.41
N SER A 445 1.85 9.20 -5.94
CA SER A 445 1.31 9.42 -7.29
C SER A 445 0.25 10.52 -7.36
N GLY A 446 -0.06 11.19 -6.24
CA GLY A 446 -0.99 12.31 -6.16
C GLY A 446 -2.45 11.92 -5.97
N ALA A 447 -2.79 10.64 -5.85
CA ALA A 447 -4.16 10.22 -5.51
C ALA A 447 -4.35 10.22 -3.99
N GLY A 448 -5.42 10.85 -3.47
CA GLY A 448 -5.81 10.72 -2.06
C GLY A 448 -5.00 11.54 -1.06
N TYR A 449 -4.49 12.69 -1.47
CA TYR A 449 -3.61 13.52 -0.65
C TYR A 449 -4.32 14.04 0.59
N VAL A 450 -3.68 13.90 1.75
CA VAL A 450 -4.15 14.52 3.01
C VAL A 450 -3.06 15.47 3.50
N LEU A 451 -3.31 16.77 3.40
CA LEU A 451 -2.41 17.82 3.90
C LEU A 451 -2.72 18.11 5.35
N LEU A 452 -1.73 17.92 6.23
CA LEU A 452 -1.83 18.30 7.62
C LEU A 452 -1.02 19.56 7.87
N HIS A 453 -1.66 20.60 8.38
CA HIS A 453 -0.96 21.76 8.92
C HIS A 453 -0.32 21.44 10.28
N PRO A 454 0.58 22.29 10.80
CA PRO A 454 1.13 22.09 12.12
C PRO A 454 0.04 21.93 13.20
N GLY A 455 0.20 20.94 14.07
CA GLY A 455 -0.75 20.62 15.12
C GLY A 455 -0.70 19.17 15.57
N VAL A 456 -1.60 18.85 16.50
CA VAL A 456 -1.80 17.50 17.03
C VAL A 456 -3.00 16.88 16.34
N TYR A 457 -2.88 15.61 16.00
CA TYR A 457 -3.89 14.88 15.27
C TYR A 457 -4.20 13.55 15.93
N THR A 458 -5.46 13.16 15.83
CA THR A 458 -5.97 11.85 16.23
C THR A 458 -6.58 11.14 15.05
N LEU A 459 -6.14 9.91 14.79
CA LEU A 459 -6.77 8.98 13.86
C LEU A 459 -7.52 7.90 14.64
N ASN A 460 -8.84 7.85 14.49
CA ASN A 460 -9.69 6.81 15.06
C ASN A 460 -9.97 5.73 14.01
N VAL A 461 -9.66 4.48 14.33
CA VAL A 461 -9.77 3.31 13.44
C VAL A 461 -10.72 2.29 14.07
N GLY A 462 -11.93 2.17 13.52
CA GLY A 462 -12.89 1.12 13.84
C GLY A 462 -12.82 0.01 12.80
N CYS A 463 -12.27 -1.15 13.20
CA CYS A 463 -12.24 -2.34 12.35
C CYS A 463 -12.71 -3.61 13.10
N ALA A 464 -13.17 -4.59 12.34
CA ALA A 464 -13.61 -5.89 12.83
C ALA A 464 -12.99 -7.02 12.01
N ASN A 465 -12.74 -8.17 12.63
CA ASN A 465 -12.32 -9.37 11.91
C ASN A 465 -13.46 -9.89 11.01
N TRP A 466 -13.10 -10.47 9.87
CA TRP A 466 -14.04 -11.13 8.98
C TRP A 466 -13.90 -12.64 9.06
N ASN A 467 -14.88 -13.31 9.70
CA ASN A 467 -15.01 -14.76 9.72
C ASN A 467 -13.72 -15.53 10.11
N MET A 468 -13.00 -15.05 11.13
CA MET A 468 -11.78 -15.70 11.62
C MET A 468 -11.98 -16.42 12.96
N THR A 469 -11.44 -17.63 13.11
CA THR A 469 -11.43 -18.39 14.38
C THR A 469 -10.35 -17.94 15.36
N ALA A 470 -9.25 -17.35 14.86
CA ALA A 470 -8.23 -16.65 15.64
C ALA A 470 -7.97 -15.30 14.97
N GLY A 471 -8.18 -14.17 15.66
CA GLY A 471 -8.12 -12.84 15.04
C GLY A 471 -6.72 -12.48 14.56
N GLY A 472 -6.60 -11.97 13.32
CA GLY A 472 -5.36 -11.42 12.78
C GLY A 472 -5.07 -10.03 13.34
N GLN A 473 -3.80 -9.73 13.62
CA GLN A 473 -3.41 -8.37 14.04
C GLN A 473 -3.51 -7.40 12.86
N VAL A 474 -4.17 -6.27 13.09
CA VAL A 474 -4.25 -5.15 12.15
C VAL A 474 -3.26 -4.08 12.57
N THR A 475 -2.50 -3.57 11.62
CA THR A 475 -1.62 -2.43 11.82
C THR A 475 -2.17 -1.23 11.05
N CYS A 476 -2.33 -0.12 11.76
CA CYS A 476 -2.55 1.19 11.16
C CYS A 476 -1.26 2.00 11.27
N GLN A 477 -0.79 2.51 10.15
CA GLN A 477 0.45 3.27 10.04
C GLN A 477 0.16 4.60 9.33
N VAL A 478 0.68 5.69 9.88
CA VAL A 478 0.64 7.01 9.26
C VAL A 478 2.06 7.38 8.85
N ASN A 479 2.25 7.69 7.58
CA ASN A 479 3.56 8.00 6.99
C ASN A 479 3.54 9.41 6.42
N ALA A 480 4.63 10.15 6.58
CA ALA A 480 4.81 11.44 5.92
C ALA A 480 5.36 11.25 4.49
N LEU A 481 4.90 12.08 3.56
CA LEU A 481 5.32 12.11 2.17
C LEU A 481 6.00 13.44 1.81
N PRO A 482 6.98 13.45 0.90
CA PRO A 482 7.65 12.28 0.32
C PRO A 482 8.68 11.66 1.29
N GLY A 483 8.83 10.33 1.27
CA GLY A 483 9.87 9.64 2.06
C GLY A 483 9.36 8.53 2.98
N ASP A 484 8.05 8.36 3.10
CA ASP A 484 7.37 7.30 3.86
C ASP A 484 7.84 7.16 5.33
N SER A 485 8.37 8.24 5.92
CA SER A 485 8.79 8.23 7.32
C SER A 485 7.56 8.05 8.21
N THR A 486 7.57 7.03 9.06
CA THR A 486 6.44 6.73 9.94
C THR A 486 6.30 7.82 11.00
N LEU A 487 5.17 8.53 10.97
CA LEU A 487 4.78 9.49 12.01
C LEU A 487 4.24 8.75 13.24
N THR A 488 3.40 7.75 13.03
CA THR A 488 2.87 6.90 14.09
C THR A 488 2.44 5.54 13.53
N SER A 489 2.39 4.53 14.39
CA SER A 489 1.94 3.18 14.04
C SER A 489 1.33 2.50 15.26
N LEU A 490 0.23 1.81 15.06
CA LEU A 490 -0.43 1.01 16.10
C LEU A 490 -0.82 -0.35 15.53
N THR A 491 -0.39 -1.41 16.22
CA THR A 491 -0.80 -2.79 15.95
C THR A 491 -1.75 -3.24 17.04
N PHE A 492 -2.90 -3.79 16.65
CA PHE A 492 -3.94 -4.19 17.60
C PHE A 492 -4.75 -5.36 17.07
N LEU A 493 -5.45 -6.04 17.97
CA LEU A 493 -6.44 -7.07 17.63
C LEU A 493 -7.81 -6.41 17.49
N PRO A 494 -8.54 -6.62 16.38
CA PRO A 494 -9.91 -6.13 16.26
C PRO A 494 -10.79 -6.67 17.39
N THR A 495 -11.58 -5.80 18.02
CA THR A 495 -12.35 -6.15 19.23
C THR A 495 -13.64 -6.90 18.94
N SER A 496 -13.96 -7.12 17.67
CA SER A 496 -15.16 -7.85 17.25
C SER A 496 -14.89 -8.65 15.98
N ASN A 497 -15.82 -9.57 15.68
CA ASN A 497 -15.81 -10.39 14.49
C ASN A 497 -17.21 -10.40 13.89
N ILE A 498 -17.34 -9.98 12.63
CA ILE A 498 -18.62 -9.90 11.93
C ILE A 498 -19.11 -11.30 11.50
N GLY A 499 -18.21 -12.30 11.46
CA GLY A 499 -18.54 -13.66 11.04
C GLY A 499 -18.90 -13.76 9.55
N ASN A 500 -19.43 -14.92 9.14
CA ASN A 500 -19.86 -15.17 7.75
C ASN A 500 -21.18 -14.49 7.36
N ALA A 501 -21.88 -13.89 8.31
CA ALA A 501 -23.17 -13.27 8.06
C ALA A 501 -22.97 -11.77 7.79
N MET A 502 -23.09 -11.37 6.53
CA MET A 502 -23.10 -9.97 6.13
C MET A 502 -24.11 -9.14 6.93
N SER A 503 -25.09 -9.75 7.60
CA SER A 503 -26.14 -9.09 8.36
C SER A 503 -25.75 -8.54 9.74
N ASN A 504 -24.61 -8.94 10.32
CA ASN A 504 -24.25 -8.61 11.70
C ASN A 504 -23.84 -7.13 11.89
N PRO A 505 -24.19 -6.49 13.04
CA PRO A 505 -23.85 -5.10 13.31
C PRO A 505 -22.35 -4.93 13.61
N PHE A 506 -21.84 -3.74 13.33
CA PHE A 506 -20.46 -3.32 13.62
C PHE A 506 -20.30 -2.74 15.04
N SER A 507 -21.43 -2.56 15.74
CA SER A 507 -21.63 -1.85 17.01
C SER A 507 -20.91 -2.43 18.23
N GLY A 508 -20.09 -3.47 18.06
CA GLY A 508 -19.21 -4.04 19.09
C GLY A 508 -17.73 -3.63 18.95
N THR A 509 -17.38 -2.82 17.95
CA THR A 509 -16.01 -2.32 17.78
C THR A 509 -15.73 -1.17 18.74
N SER A 510 -14.64 -1.27 19.49
CA SER A 510 -14.06 -0.11 20.20
C SER A 510 -13.00 0.50 19.28
N PRO A 511 -13.22 1.72 18.74
CA PRO A 511 -12.28 2.35 17.84
C PRO A 511 -10.90 2.48 18.49
N GLN A 512 -9.86 2.10 17.76
CA GLN A 512 -8.49 2.30 18.19
C GLN A 512 -8.03 3.69 17.82
N LYS A 513 -7.44 4.40 18.78
CA LYS A 513 -7.08 5.81 18.66
C LYS A 513 -5.56 5.95 18.54
N LEU A 514 -5.08 6.56 17.46
CA LEU A 514 -3.67 6.86 17.23
C LEU A 514 -3.46 8.38 17.31
N TRP A 515 -2.49 8.81 18.12
CA TRP A 515 -2.08 10.22 18.16
C TRP A 515 -0.76 10.43 17.46
N PHE A 516 -0.61 11.61 16.87
CA PHE A 516 0.65 12.05 16.29
C PHE A 516 0.68 13.58 16.15
N GLN A 517 1.89 14.13 16.07
CA GLN A 517 2.12 15.56 15.93
C GLN A 517 2.78 15.86 14.59
N VAL A 518 2.38 16.99 14.02
CA VAL A 518 2.94 17.53 12.79
C VAL A 518 3.52 18.92 13.13
N THR A 519 4.81 19.12 12.87
CA THR A 519 5.52 20.37 13.22
C THR A 519 5.59 21.36 12.07
N GLN A 520 5.45 20.88 10.83
CA GLN A 520 5.43 21.65 9.59
C GLN A 520 4.36 21.08 8.64
N PRO A 521 3.81 21.84 7.69
CA PRO A 521 2.87 21.30 6.71
C PRO A 521 3.38 19.98 6.12
N THR A 522 2.62 18.91 6.31
CA THR A 522 3.05 17.55 5.98
C THR A 522 1.93 16.81 5.28
N ILE A 523 2.28 16.20 4.16
CA ILE A 523 1.41 15.30 3.42
C ILE A 523 1.50 13.95 4.08
N ILE A 524 0.37 13.27 4.30
CA ILE A 524 0.39 11.94 4.88
C ILE A 524 -0.22 10.88 3.96
N ALA A 525 0.23 9.64 4.16
CA ALA A 525 -0.46 8.43 3.74
C ALA A 525 -0.88 7.63 4.99
N ILE A 526 -2.09 7.07 4.95
CA ILE A 526 -2.63 6.19 5.99
C ILE A 526 -2.68 4.77 5.43
N THR A 527 -1.85 3.88 5.98
CA THR A 527 -1.76 2.48 5.55
C THR A 527 -2.39 1.58 6.60
N LEU A 528 -3.31 0.72 6.19
CA LEU A 528 -3.89 -0.35 7.00
C LEU A 528 -3.48 -1.69 6.41
N TYR A 529 -2.94 -2.59 7.23
CA TYR A 529 -2.54 -3.91 6.76
C TYR A 529 -2.55 -4.97 7.88
N THR A 530 -2.67 -6.24 7.50
CA THR A 530 -2.53 -7.37 8.42
C THR A 530 -1.06 -7.81 8.54
N GLN A 531 -0.63 -8.20 9.74
CA GLN A 531 0.72 -8.75 9.98
C GLN A 531 0.83 -10.23 9.54
N ASP A 532 2.07 -10.75 9.49
CA ASP A 532 2.59 -12.07 9.02
C ASP A 532 1.75 -13.32 9.38
N THR A 533 0.49 -13.37 8.93
CA THR A 533 -0.44 -14.48 9.11
C THR A 533 -1.25 -14.66 7.82
N PRO A 534 -1.18 -15.83 7.17
CA PRO A 534 -2.06 -16.13 6.06
C PRO A 534 -3.52 -16.22 6.57
N TRP A 535 -4.47 -15.83 5.71
CA TRP A 535 -5.91 -15.78 5.96
C TRP A 535 -6.38 -14.70 6.94
N ALA A 536 -5.64 -13.60 7.09
CA ALA A 536 -6.05 -12.45 7.89
C ALA A 536 -6.95 -11.49 7.08
N ASP A 537 -8.22 -11.41 7.49
CA ASP A 537 -9.25 -10.62 6.83
C ASP A 537 -9.92 -9.66 7.83
N PHE A 538 -10.01 -8.38 7.49
CA PHE A 538 -10.72 -7.39 8.31
C PHE A 538 -11.57 -6.43 7.48
N VAL A 539 -12.57 -5.83 8.13
CA VAL A 539 -13.40 -4.77 7.57
C VAL A 539 -13.20 -3.49 8.38
N LEU A 540 -12.90 -2.39 7.69
CA LEU A 540 -12.88 -1.04 8.23
C LEU A 540 -14.28 -0.43 8.10
N GLY A 541 -14.83 -0.03 9.25
CA GLY A 541 -16.16 0.57 9.37
C GLY A 541 -16.16 1.99 9.92
N GLY A 542 -15.05 2.42 10.52
CA GLY A 542 -14.85 3.82 10.94
C GLY A 542 -13.40 4.23 10.72
N LEU A 543 -13.16 5.32 10.00
CA LEU A 543 -11.85 5.95 9.92
C LEU A 543 -12.03 7.46 9.92
N THR A 544 -11.64 8.08 11.03
CA THR A 544 -11.85 9.51 11.23
C THR A 544 -10.56 10.16 11.71
N LEU A 545 -10.09 11.17 10.97
CA LEU A 545 -8.96 11.98 11.34
C LEU A 545 -9.45 13.31 11.90
N THR A 546 -8.97 13.67 13.08
CA THR A 546 -9.35 14.90 13.78
C THR A 546 -8.09 15.67 14.13
N LYS A 547 -8.08 16.97 13.84
CA LYS A 547 -7.12 17.90 14.44
C LYS A 547 -7.59 18.22 15.85
N GLU A 548 -6.71 18.01 16.80
CA GLU A 548 -7.01 18.16 18.21
C GLU A 548 -6.58 19.57 18.64
N VAL A 549 -7.46 20.25 19.37
CA VAL A 549 -7.15 21.52 20.05
C VAL A 549 -6.35 21.16 21.32
N GLU A 550 -5.62 22.12 21.94
CA GLU A 550 -4.66 21.95 23.07
C GLU A 550 -5.04 20.98 24.23
N ASN A 551 -6.28 20.49 24.31
CA ASN A 551 -6.77 19.47 25.24
C ASN A 551 -6.10 18.08 25.11
N ALA A 552 -5.52 17.75 23.96
CA ALA A 552 -4.87 16.45 23.69
C ALA A 552 -3.80 16.04 24.72
N LEU A 553 -2.93 16.98 25.07
CA LEU A 553 -1.83 16.78 26.02
C LEU A 553 -2.37 16.48 27.44
N THR A 554 -3.51 17.05 27.78
CA THR A 554 -4.19 16.82 29.06
C THR A 554 -4.79 15.42 29.12
N GLU A 555 -5.42 14.94 28.04
CA GLU A 555 -5.98 13.58 27.96
C GLU A 555 -4.89 12.50 27.99
N SER A 556 -3.80 12.65 27.23
CA SER A 556 -2.69 11.68 27.25
C SER A 556 -2.00 11.64 28.62
N ARG A 557 -1.86 12.77 29.31
CA ARG A 557 -1.38 12.81 30.71
C ARG A 557 -2.31 12.06 31.66
N ALA A 558 -3.63 12.26 31.54
CA ALA A 558 -4.62 11.58 32.38
C ALA A 558 -4.66 10.06 32.13
N ARG A 559 -4.55 9.63 30.87
CA ARG A 559 -4.46 8.20 30.49
C ARG A 559 -3.19 7.56 31.03
N PHE A 560 -2.04 8.20 30.88
CA PHE A 560 -0.78 7.71 31.44
C PHE A 560 -0.89 7.51 32.95
N ALA A 561 -1.41 8.49 33.68
CA ALA A 561 -1.60 8.39 35.13
C ALA A 561 -2.50 7.21 35.51
N THR A 562 -3.57 6.98 34.74
CA THR A 562 -4.49 5.85 34.95
C THR A 562 -3.83 4.49 34.70
N THR A 563 -3.13 4.33 33.57
CA THR A 563 -2.43 3.08 33.21
C THR A 563 -1.27 2.80 34.17
N TYR A 564 -0.55 3.84 34.59
CA TYR A 564 0.50 3.75 35.60
C TYR A 564 -0.06 3.26 36.94
N GLY A 565 -1.19 3.81 37.38
CA GLY A 565 -1.89 3.33 38.57
C GLY A 565 -2.28 1.85 38.49
N LYS A 566 -2.81 1.39 37.35
CA LYS A 566 -3.13 -0.04 37.13
C LYS A 566 -1.89 -0.94 37.24
N ALA A 567 -0.78 -0.53 36.63
CA ALA A 567 0.48 -1.27 36.67
C ALA A 567 1.05 -1.35 38.10
N GLN A 568 0.95 -0.27 38.89
CA GLN A 568 1.31 -0.28 40.30
C GLN A 568 0.45 -1.24 41.13
N THR A 569 -0.88 -1.26 40.89
CA THR A 569 -1.77 -2.22 41.57
C THR A 569 -1.42 -3.66 41.21
N ALA A 570 -1.16 -3.96 39.94
CA ALA A 570 -0.72 -5.29 39.50
C ALA A 570 0.60 -5.71 40.17
N LEU A 571 1.57 -4.79 40.29
CA LEU A 571 2.83 -5.04 41.01
C LEU A 571 2.60 -5.35 42.49
N SER A 572 1.73 -4.59 43.17
CA SER A 572 1.46 -4.76 44.60
C SER A 572 0.77 -6.09 44.95
N THR A 573 0.19 -6.77 43.96
CA THR A 573 -0.55 -8.02 44.13
C THR A 573 0.17 -9.24 43.55
N ALA A 574 1.38 -9.06 43.00
CA ALA A 574 2.21 -10.13 42.46
C ALA A 574 2.83 -10.96 43.61
N SER A 575 2.47 -12.24 43.70
CA SER A 575 2.96 -13.17 44.71
C SER A 575 4.30 -13.85 44.37
N ASP A 576 4.76 -13.72 43.11
CA ASP A 576 6.04 -14.28 42.64
C ASP A 576 7.16 -13.20 42.61
N PRO A 577 8.24 -13.37 43.38
CA PRO A 577 9.36 -12.42 43.45
C PRO A 577 10.08 -12.16 42.13
N MET A 578 10.15 -13.15 41.23
CA MET A 578 10.86 -13.01 39.95
C MET A 578 10.12 -12.07 39.00
N TYR A 579 8.78 -12.15 38.97
CA TYR A 579 7.93 -11.33 38.11
C TYR A 579 7.67 -9.93 38.68
N ALA A 580 7.60 -9.80 40.01
CA ALA A 580 7.63 -8.50 40.67
C ALA A 580 8.90 -7.70 40.30
N GLY A 581 10.05 -8.38 40.13
CA GLY A 581 11.30 -7.77 39.67
C GLY A 581 11.27 -7.29 38.21
N VAL A 582 10.66 -8.05 37.30
CA VAL A 582 10.52 -7.65 35.87
C VAL A 582 9.62 -6.42 35.75
N LEU A 583 8.48 -6.42 36.44
CA LEU A 583 7.52 -5.32 36.41
C LEU A 583 8.07 -4.07 37.12
N TYR A 584 8.82 -4.22 38.22
CA TYR A 584 9.53 -3.13 38.88
C TYR A 584 10.57 -2.47 37.96
N ASN A 585 11.36 -3.25 37.22
CA ASN A 585 12.34 -2.72 36.28
C ASN A 585 11.68 -1.99 35.11
N ALA A 586 10.55 -2.50 34.60
CA ALA A 586 9.76 -1.84 33.56
C ALA A 586 9.14 -0.52 34.05
N LEU A 587 8.52 -0.50 35.24
CA LEU A 587 7.99 0.71 35.86
C LEU A 587 9.09 1.74 36.15
N SER A 588 10.25 1.30 36.66
CA SER A 588 11.37 2.19 37.03
C SER A 588 11.99 2.87 35.80
N ALA A 589 12.14 2.15 34.70
CA ALA A 589 12.56 2.72 33.42
C ALA A 589 11.56 3.77 32.91
N LEU A 590 10.26 3.51 33.05
CA LEU A 590 9.18 4.42 32.65
C LEU A 590 9.07 5.67 33.55
N VAL A 591 9.26 5.55 34.86
CA VAL A 591 9.31 6.69 35.81
C VAL A 591 10.48 7.63 35.48
N THR A 592 11.61 7.07 35.05
CA THR A 592 12.77 7.85 34.61
C THR A 592 12.50 8.61 33.31
N GLU A 593 11.69 8.06 32.40
CA GLU A 593 11.20 8.77 31.21
C GLU A 593 10.15 9.84 31.55
N TYR A 594 9.21 9.54 32.47
CA TYR A 594 8.21 10.49 32.99
C TYR A 594 8.83 11.70 33.70
N ASN A 595 10.00 11.57 34.30
CA ASN A 595 10.70 12.69 34.93
C ASN A 595 11.46 13.58 33.94
N LYS A 596 11.65 13.16 32.68
CA LYS A 596 12.19 14.01 31.59
C LYS A 596 11.10 14.85 30.91
N TRP A 597 9.86 14.77 31.37
CA TRP A 597 8.63 15.06 30.64
C TRP A 597 8.06 16.45 30.93
N GLN A 598 8.86 17.47 30.59
CA GLN A 598 8.37 18.84 30.36
C GLN A 598 8.27 19.18 28.86
N SER A 599 8.37 18.19 27.95
CA SER A 599 8.27 18.45 26.50
C SER A 599 6.83 18.36 25.97
N ASP A 600 6.58 19.13 24.91
CA ASP A 600 5.31 19.24 24.19
C ASP A 600 5.10 18.13 23.13
N ASP A 601 5.84 17.02 23.21
CA ASP A 601 5.84 15.95 22.20
C ASP A 601 4.92 14.77 22.60
N ILE A 602 3.68 14.79 22.10
CA ILE A 602 2.63 13.77 22.37
C ILE A 602 3.02 12.37 21.87
N THR A 603 3.88 12.24 20.86
CA THR A 603 4.26 10.95 20.29
C THR A 603 5.05 10.12 21.31
N ALA A 604 5.87 10.81 22.12
CA ALA A 604 6.55 10.19 23.26
C ALA A 604 5.56 9.70 24.33
N TYR A 605 4.43 10.39 24.52
CA TYR A 605 3.35 10.00 25.44
C TYR A 605 2.71 8.67 25.02
N GLU A 606 2.23 8.56 23.79
CA GLU A 606 1.54 7.34 23.35
C GLU A 606 2.47 6.12 23.25
N SER A 607 3.72 6.33 22.83
CA SER A 607 4.71 5.25 22.79
C SER A 607 4.99 4.68 24.18
N ALA A 608 5.06 5.54 25.20
CA ALA A 608 5.23 5.12 26.59
C ALA A 608 3.99 4.41 27.14
N ILE A 609 2.78 4.91 26.84
CA ILE A 609 1.52 4.28 27.25
C ILE A 609 1.38 2.88 26.64
N SER A 610 1.68 2.72 25.34
CA SER A 610 1.61 1.42 24.67
C SER A 610 2.56 0.39 25.29
N ARG A 611 3.81 0.77 25.59
CA ARG A 611 4.77 -0.12 26.29
C ARG A 611 4.23 -0.56 27.67
N LEU A 612 3.60 0.37 28.39
CA LEU A 612 3.04 0.12 29.72
C LEU A 612 1.82 -0.81 29.66
N GLU A 613 0.94 -0.65 28.67
CA GLU A 613 -0.22 -1.50 28.45
C GLU A 613 0.17 -2.94 28.07
N THR A 614 1.12 -3.11 27.15
CA THR A 614 1.65 -4.43 26.78
C THR A 614 2.22 -5.16 28.00
N ALA A 615 3.11 -4.50 28.75
CA ALA A 615 3.71 -5.08 29.95
C ALA A 615 2.66 -5.46 31.02
N THR A 616 1.60 -4.67 31.16
CA THR A 616 0.52 -4.94 32.12
C THR A 616 -0.35 -6.12 31.69
N ASN A 617 -0.70 -6.22 30.39
CA ASN A 617 -1.55 -7.29 29.85
C ASN A 617 -0.86 -8.66 29.85
N ASP A 618 0.43 -8.71 29.48
CA ASP A 618 1.23 -9.94 29.54
C ASP A 618 1.23 -10.52 30.96
N LEU A 619 1.32 -9.66 31.97
CA LEU A 619 1.34 -10.06 33.38
C LEU A 619 -0.01 -10.60 33.86
N LEU A 620 -1.11 -9.98 33.43
CA LEU A 620 -2.48 -10.42 33.77
C LEU A 620 -2.81 -11.77 33.13
N GLN A 621 -2.39 -12.01 31.88
CA GLN A 621 -2.52 -13.32 31.24
C GLN A 621 -1.66 -14.40 31.92
N HIS A 622 -0.44 -14.06 32.36
CA HIS A 622 0.41 -14.99 33.11
C HIS A 622 -0.16 -15.35 34.47
N LYS A 623 -0.76 -14.38 35.19
CA LYS A 623 -1.46 -14.65 36.45
C LYS A 623 -2.60 -15.66 36.27
N ALA A 624 -3.39 -15.52 35.21
CA ALA A 624 -4.46 -16.45 34.89
C ALA A 624 -3.96 -17.86 34.52
N ALA A 625 -2.76 -17.98 33.92
CA ALA A 625 -2.13 -19.26 33.61
C ALA A 625 -1.52 -19.95 34.85
N ILE A 626 -1.01 -19.19 35.82
CA ILE A 626 -0.48 -19.71 37.10
C ILE A 626 -1.61 -20.24 38.00
N ASP A 627 -2.80 -19.62 37.95
CA ASP A 627 -3.96 -20.07 38.74
C ASP A 627 -4.57 -21.40 38.23
N ALA A 628 -4.06 -21.95 37.12
CA ALA A 628 -4.49 -23.22 36.52
C ALA A 628 -3.39 -24.31 36.59
N THR A 629 -2.99 -24.76 37.79
CA THR A 629 -1.97 -25.82 37.95
C THR A 629 -2.54 -27.22 38.16
N GLU A 630 -2.11 -28.19 37.35
CA GLU A 630 -2.23 -29.63 37.63
C GLU A 630 -1.49 -30.00 38.94
N THR A 631 -2.16 -30.76 39.81
CA THR A 631 -1.60 -31.22 41.09
C THR A 631 -1.31 -32.71 40.99
N GLU A 632 -0.06 -33.17 41.15
CA GLU A 632 0.22 -34.58 41.44
C GLU A 632 -0.13 -34.80 42.92
N ILE A 633 -1.39 -35.16 43.19
CA ILE A 633 -1.89 -35.38 44.55
C ILE A 633 -1.42 -36.76 44.99
N ILE A 634 -0.52 -36.83 45.98
CA ILE A 634 -0.32 -38.06 46.74
C ILE A 634 -1.49 -38.09 47.74
N VAL A 635 -2.65 -38.58 47.27
CA VAL A 635 -3.82 -38.77 48.14
C VAL A 635 -3.46 -39.88 49.12
N PHE A 636 -3.29 -39.56 50.40
CA PHE A 636 -3.44 -40.56 51.45
C PHE A 636 -4.91 -40.91 51.42
N ALA A 637 -5.28 -42.09 50.91
CA ALA A 637 -6.67 -42.52 50.69
C ALA A 637 -7.65 -41.83 51.68
N ASP A 638 -8.34 -40.82 51.18
CA ASP A 638 -9.40 -40.07 51.85
C ASP A 638 -10.68 -40.91 51.98
N HIS A 639 -10.58 -42.19 51.65
CA HIS A 639 -11.55 -43.21 51.96
C HIS A 639 -10.92 -44.15 52.97
N PHE A 640 -11.19 -43.91 54.25
CA PHE A 640 -11.09 -44.91 55.31
C PHE A 640 -12.16 -46.03 55.13
N SER A 641 -12.46 -46.39 53.87
CA SER A 641 -13.50 -47.34 53.47
C SER A 641 -13.02 -48.76 53.74
N GLY A 642 -13.33 -49.27 54.92
CA GLY A 642 -13.10 -50.65 55.32
C GLY A 642 -14.03 -51.03 56.46
N ASN A 643 -14.30 -52.34 56.60
CA ASN A 643 -15.14 -52.87 57.67
C ASN A 643 -14.73 -52.30 59.04
N ALA A 644 -15.72 -52.02 59.89
CA ALA A 644 -15.52 -51.48 61.22
C ALA A 644 -14.41 -52.24 61.99
N GLY A 645 -13.28 -51.57 62.26
CA GLY A 645 -12.24 -52.08 63.16
C GLY A 645 -10.80 -52.18 62.62
N THR A 646 -10.53 -51.88 61.35
CA THR A 646 -9.15 -51.92 60.79
C THR A 646 -8.62 -50.54 60.41
N LEU A 647 -7.41 -50.17 60.89
CA LEU A 647 -6.65 -48.99 60.44
C LEU A 647 -6.36 -49.11 58.93
N PRO A 648 -6.41 -48.02 58.13
CA PRO A 648 -5.91 -48.05 56.75
C PRO A 648 -4.45 -48.43 56.73
N LYS A 649 -4.07 -49.18 55.69
CA LYS A 649 -2.69 -49.63 55.50
C LYS A 649 -1.73 -48.45 55.53
N GLY A 650 -0.76 -48.50 56.46
CA GLY A 650 0.29 -47.49 56.62
C GLY A 650 0.12 -46.54 57.80
N TRP A 651 -1.05 -46.50 58.44
CA TRP A 651 -1.28 -45.72 59.68
C TRP A 651 -1.07 -46.57 60.95
N GLU A 652 -0.44 -45.98 61.97
CA GLU A 652 -0.26 -46.52 63.31
C GLU A 652 -0.74 -45.54 64.38
N THR A 653 -1.35 -46.07 65.45
CA THR A 653 -1.75 -45.32 66.65
C THR A 653 -1.14 -45.95 67.91
N ASN A 654 -0.96 -45.15 68.96
CA ASN A 654 -0.24 -45.57 70.17
C ASN A 654 -0.97 -46.61 71.05
N ASP A 655 -2.30 -46.79 70.91
CA ASP A 655 -3.07 -47.68 71.81
C ASP A 655 -3.21 -49.13 71.29
N GLY A 656 -2.83 -49.42 70.03
CA GLY A 656 -2.81 -50.77 69.46
C GLY A 656 -4.14 -51.54 69.45
N THR A 657 -5.23 -50.98 69.99
CA THR A 657 -6.54 -51.65 70.10
C THR A 657 -7.42 -51.29 68.92
N THR A 658 -7.44 -52.19 67.95
CA THR A 658 -8.46 -52.30 66.90
C THR A 658 -9.85 -52.41 67.52
N SER A 659 -10.85 -51.73 66.93
CA SER A 659 -12.31 -51.97 67.09
C SER A 659 -13.16 -51.20 68.12
N ARG A 660 -13.08 -49.86 68.20
CA ARG A 660 -14.23 -49.07 68.72
C ARG A 660 -14.53 -47.83 67.88
N ILE A 661 -15.64 -47.90 67.12
CA ILE A 661 -16.21 -46.81 66.32
C ILE A 661 -17.49 -46.32 67.01
N GLY A 662 -17.58 -45.02 67.34
CA GLY A 662 -18.80 -44.36 67.85
C GLY A 662 -18.63 -43.58 69.17
N PRO A 663 -19.54 -42.64 69.50
CA PRO A 663 -19.42 -41.79 70.68
C PRO A 663 -19.74 -42.60 71.94
N LEU A 664 -18.74 -42.87 72.78
CA LEU A 664 -18.92 -43.50 74.07
C LEU A 664 -18.27 -42.66 75.17
N THR A 665 -19.07 -42.27 76.16
CA THR A 665 -18.62 -41.79 77.47
C THR A 665 -17.75 -42.87 78.13
N GLY A 666 -16.56 -42.49 78.63
CA GLY A 666 -15.67 -43.38 79.40
C GLY A 666 -14.40 -43.87 78.69
N LEU A 667 -13.95 -43.23 77.61
CA LEU A 667 -12.74 -43.65 76.88
C LEU A 667 -11.44 -43.27 77.62
N GLY A 668 -10.50 -44.22 77.76
CA GLY A 668 -9.13 -43.98 78.26
C GLY A 668 -8.23 -43.24 77.25
N GLN A 669 -6.97 -42.99 77.66
CA GLN A 669 -5.89 -42.34 76.91
C GLN A 669 -5.58 -43.10 75.59
N GLY A 670 -5.21 -42.41 74.50
CA GLY A 670 -4.84 -43.07 73.22
C GLY A 670 -5.24 -42.32 71.94
N SER A 671 -4.97 -42.92 70.77
CA SER A 671 -5.29 -42.38 69.43
C SER A 671 -6.02 -43.42 68.59
N ARG A 672 -7.05 -43.03 67.85
CA ARG A 672 -7.99 -43.95 67.16
C ARG A 672 -8.64 -43.25 65.96
N ILE A 673 -9.25 -44.01 65.06
CA ILE A 673 -10.03 -43.45 63.95
C ILE A 673 -11.50 -43.39 64.37
N LEU A 674 -12.14 -42.24 64.16
CA LEU A 674 -13.57 -42.05 64.40
C LEU A 674 -14.32 -42.00 63.08
N HIS A 675 -15.41 -42.77 62.99
CA HIS A 675 -16.40 -42.68 61.92
C HIS A 675 -17.56 -41.80 62.39
N PHE A 676 -17.99 -40.85 61.57
CA PHE A 676 -19.06 -39.92 61.92
C PHE A 676 -20.32 -40.24 61.11
N THR A 677 -21.40 -40.67 61.76
CA THR A 677 -22.68 -40.96 61.10
C THR A 677 -23.63 -39.75 61.23
N GLY A 678 -23.79 -38.96 60.17
CA GLY A 678 -24.70 -37.79 60.12
C GLY A 678 -24.54 -36.93 58.86
N SER A 679 -25.54 -36.09 58.55
CA SER A 679 -25.55 -35.12 57.45
C SER A 679 -25.64 -33.70 58.02
N PRO A 680 -24.98 -32.65 57.46
CA PRO A 680 -24.31 -32.55 56.16
C PRO A 680 -22.79 -32.85 56.23
N ARG A 681 -22.25 -33.45 55.15
CA ARG A 681 -20.93 -34.13 55.13
C ARG A 681 -19.81 -33.27 54.54
N ASP A 682 -18.70 -33.15 55.27
CA ASP A 682 -17.39 -32.76 54.72
C ASP A 682 -16.37 -33.93 54.69
N PHE A 683 -16.56 -35.00 55.48
CA PHE A 683 -15.72 -36.22 55.50
C PHE A 683 -16.44 -37.35 56.27
N ASP A 684 -16.22 -38.62 55.89
CA ASP A 684 -16.85 -39.78 56.52
C ASP A 684 -16.06 -40.29 57.77
N ASP A 685 -14.76 -40.00 57.86
CA ASP A 685 -13.84 -40.48 58.90
C ASP A 685 -12.78 -39.44 59.31
N GLY A 686 -12.30 -39.49 60.56
CA GLY A 686 -11.27 -38.58 61.07
C GLY A 686 -10.32 -39.22 62.08
N LEU A 687 -9.07 -38.76 62.10
CA LEU A 687 -8.04 -39.26 63.02
C LEU A 687 -8.15 -38.55 64.37
N TYR A 688 -8.56 -39.28 65.39
CA TYR A 688 -8.72 -38.79 66.75
C TYR A 688 -7.49 -39.08 67.62
N ILE A 689 -7.04 -38.09 68.36
CA ILE A 689 -5.86 -38.15 69.23
C ILE A 689 -6.22 -37.57 70.59
N ARG A 690 -5.95 -38.30 71.68
CA ARG A 690 -6.22 -37.88 73.07
C ARG A 690 -4.98 -37.98 73.96
N ASN A 691 -4.76 -36.96 74.78
CA ASN A 691 -3.72 -36.87 75.81
C ASN A 691 -4.33 -36.34 77.12
N ILE A 692 -4.24 -37.12 78.21
CA ILE A 692 -4.84 -36.75 79.51
C ILE A 692 -3.76 -36.37 80.52
N ASP A 693 -2.62 -37.06 80.55
CA ASP A 693 -1.61 -36.87 81.61
C ASP A 693 -0.49 -35.90 81.22
N GLY A 694 -0.52 -35.35 80.00
CA GLY A 694 0.40 -34.33 79.54
C GLY A 694 1.81 -34.84 79.24
N LYS A 695 1.98 -36.15 79.01
CA LYS A 695 3.29 -36.72 78.64
C LYS A 695 3.46 -36.80 77.12
N ALA A 696 4.71 -36.66 76.67
CA ALA A 696 5.09 -36.86 75.29
C ALA A 696 4.72 -38.29 74.81
N SER A 697 4.11 -38.40 73.64
CA SER A 697 3.69 -39.65 72.96
C SER A 697 2.35 -40.28 73.37
N GLU A 698 1.58 -39.71 74.32
CA GLU A 698 0.29 -40.29 74.74
C GLU A 698 -0.80 -40.20 73.67
N GLY A 699 -0.88 -39.07 72.97
CA GLY A 699 -1.70 -38.88 71.78
C GLY A 699 -0.83 -38.73 70.55
N PHE A 700 -0.72 -39.80 69.74
CA PHE A 700 0.14 -39.87 68.56
C PHE A 700 -0.45 -40.77 67.46
N ALA A 701 -0.32 -40.32 66.22
CA ALA A 701 -0.63 -41.07 65.02
C ALA A 701 0.45 -40.87 63.95
N LYS A 702 0.82 -41.96 63.27
CA LYS A 702 1.93 -41.97 62.30
C LYS A 702 1.58 -42.69 61.03
N PHE A 703 1.94 -42.09 59.91
CA PHE A 703 1.91 -42.73 58.61
C PHE A 703 3.34 -43.08 58.14
N GLY A 704 3.55 -44.32 57.68
CA GLY A 704 4.82 -44.78 57.11
C GLY A 704 5.84 -45.26 58.15
N SER A 705 5.38 -46.07 59.11
CA SER A 705 6.18 -46.64 60.20
C SER A 705 7.01 -47.88 59.81
N THR A 706 7.83 -48.38 60.74
CA THR A 706 8.58 -49.65 60.58
C THR A 706 7.70 -50.91 60.70
N ALA A 707 6.51 -50.84 61.30
CA ALA A 707 5.68 -52.03 61.56
C ALA A 707 4.59 -52.30 60.49
N THR A 708 4.25 -51.31 59.66
CA THR A 708 3.18 -51.43 58.64
C THR A 708 3.68 -51.69 57.21
N ASP A 709 4.99 -51.88 57.04
CA ASP A 709 5.69 -52.13 55.76
C ASP A 709 5.33 -51.12 54.64
N THR A 710 4.87 -49.93 55.03
CA THR A 710 4.43 -48.87 54.13
C THR A 710 5.47 -47.75 54.15
N VAL A 711 6.04 -47.41 52.99
CA VAL A 711 7.10 -46.40 52.87
C VAL A 711 6.59 -45.19 52.10
N LEU A 712 6.52 -44.02 52.76
CA LEU A 712 6.28 -42.75 52.07
C LEU A 712 7.56 -42.30 51.39
N THR A 713 7.69 -42.57 50.09
CA THR A 713 8.86 -42.16 49.30
C THR A 713 8.53 -40.85 48.58
N LEU A 714 9.16 -39.75 49.00
CA LEU A 714 9.02 -38.43 48.40
C LEU A 714 10.20 -38.15 47.50
N LYS A 715 9.93 -37.72 46.27
CA LYS A 715 10.97 -37.30 45.33
C LYS A 715 11.51 -35.92 45.68
N LYS A 716 12.71 -35.59 45.24
CA LYS A 716 13.20 -34.20 45.27
C LYS A 716 12.17 -33.25 44.66
N GLY A 717 11.79 -32.19 45.36
CA GLY A 717 10.78 -31.24 44.88
C GLY A 717 10.16 -30.37 45.97
N LYS A 718 9.30 -29.44 45.55
CA LYS A 718 8.49 -28.64 46.47
C LYS A 718 7.19 -29.37 46.77
N TYR A 719 6.76 -29.33 48.02
CA TYR A 719 5.57 -30.01 48.51
C TYR A 719 4.72 -29.05 49.32
N ARG A 720 3.43 -29.37 49.42
CA ARG A 720 2.47 -28.75 50.34
C ARG A 720 1.71 -29.83 51.09
N LEU A 721 1.81 -29.78 52.42
CA LEU A 721 0.98 -30.56 53.35
C LEU A 721 -0.21 -29.71 53.77
N SER A 722 -1.42 -30.22 53.57
CA SER A 722 -2.67 -29.57 53.92
C SER A 722 -3.52 -30.48 54.80
N TYR A 723 -4.11 -29.98 55.88
CA TYR A 723 -5.02 -30.71 56.77
C TYR A 723 -5.92 -29.76 57.57
N ARG A 724 -6.95 -30.29 58.22
CA ARG A 724 -7.82 -29.56 59.16
C ARG A 724 -7.76 -30.21 60.53
N VAL A 725 -7.95 -29.42 61.58
CA VAL A 725 -7.98 -29.91 62.97
C VAL A 725 -9.08 -29.22 63.77
N CYS A 726 -9.82 -29.98 64.56
CA CYS A 726 -10.76 -29.49 65.57
C CYS A 726 -10.59 -30.24 66.89
N ASN A 727 -10.98 -29.62 68.00
CA ASN A 727 -11.08 -30.32 69.27
C ASN A 727 -12.33 -31.20 69.35
N TRP A 728 -12.30 -32.21 70.21
CA TRP A 728 -13.47 -33.05 70.51
C TRP A 728 -13.94 -32.88 71.94
N ASN A 729 -15.10 -32.23 72.12
CA ASN A 729 -15.82 -32.15 73.38
C ASN A 729 -14.98 -31.64 74.58
N MET A 730 -14.16 -30.59 74.37
CA MET A 730 -13.32 -29.98 75.42
C MET A 730 -13.55 -28.48 75.60
N THR A 731 -13.42 -27.98 76.83
CA THR A 731 -13.47 -26.54 77.16
C THR A 731 -12.11 -25.83 77.07
N GLY A 732 -11.00 -26.58 76.95
CA GLY A 732 -9.64 -26.05 76.80
C GLY A 732 -8.96 -26.53 75.50
N PHE A 733 -8.10 -25.68 74.93
CA PHE A 733 -7.44 -25.94 73.64
C PHE A 733 -5.98 -26.38 73.82
N GLY A 734 -5.72 -27.69 73.71
CA GLY A 734 -4.35 -28.20 73.59
C GLY A 734 -3.81 -28.03 72.17
N ALA A 735 -2.55 -27.64 72.03
CA ALA A 735 -1.92 -27.50 70.72
C ALA A 735 -1.61 -28.87 70.09
N ILE A 736 -1.85 -29.00 68.79
CA ILE A 736 -1.56 -30.19 67.99
C ILE A 736 -0.41 -29.90 67.06
N LYS A 737 0.55 -30.82 66.98
CA LYS A 737 1.68 -30.76 66.06
C LYS A 737 1.48 -31.75 64.92
N GLY A 738 1.53 -31.25 63.70
CA GLY A 738 1.70 -32.06 62.50
C GLY A 738 3.11 -31.89 61.98
N ARG A 739 3.85 -32.99 61.77
CA ARG A 739 5.22 -32.95 61.24
C ARG A 739 5.51 -34.04 60.24
N LEU A 740 6.41 -33.75 59.31
CA LEU A 740 7.04 -34.73 58.43
C LEU A 740 8.49 -34.91 58.87
N ILE A 741 8.91 -36.17 59.05
CA ILE A 741 10.28 -36.53 59.45
C ILE A 741 10.96 -37.29 58.33
N ASN A 742 12.23 -37.01 58.11
CA ASN A 742 13.09 -37.83 57.28
C ASN A 742 13.46 -39.11 58.05
N ARG A 743 13.01 -40.26 57.57
CA ARG A 743 13.20 -41.55 58.24
C ARG A 743 14.66 -41.96 58.33
N SER A 744 15.49 -41.65 57.32
CA SER A 744 16.89 -42.09 57.32
C SER A 744 17.76 -41.29 58.28
N THR A 745 17.40 -40.04 58.56
CA THR A 745 18.19 -39.14 59.41
C THR A 745 17.53 -38.78 60.75
N GLY A 746 16.23 -39.07 60.92
CA GLY A 746 15.44 -38.67 62.08
C GLY A 746 15.15 -37.16 62.14
N THR A 747 15.53 -36.40 61.12
CA THR A 747 15.38 -34.93 61.11
C THR A 747 13.96 -34.52 60.77
N VAL A 748 13.44 -33.52 61.48
CA VAL A 748 12.14 -32.90 61.17
C VAL A 748 12.30 -32.08 59.90
N ILE A 749 11.59 -32.47 58.84
CA ILE A 749 11.57 -31.77 57.54
C ILE A 749 10.67 -30.55 57.65
N VAL A 750 9.49 -30.75 58.24
CA VAL A 750 8.49 -29.71 58.41
C VAL A 750 7.68 -30.02 59.65
N GLU A 751 7.39 -29.02 60.49
CA GLU A 751 6.52 -29.15 61.67
C GLU A 751 5.68 -27.88 61.81
N LYS A 752 4.41 -28.04 62.17
CA LYS A 752 3.53 -26.93 62.52
C LYS A 752 2.74 -27.27 63.77
N THR A 753 2.81 -26.36 64.74
CA THR A 753 2.01 -26.41 65.95
C THR A 753 0.76 -25.55 65.73
N VAL A 754 -0.43 -26.12 65.92
CA VAL A 754 -1.70 -25.43 65.74
C VAL A 754 -2.58 -25.64 66.95
N THR A 755 -3.14 -24.55 67.47
CA THR A 755 -4.21 -24.61 68.48
C THR A 755 -5.54 -24.66 67.73
N PRO A 756 -6.33 -25.75 67.83
CA PRO A 756 -7.57 -25.87 67.05
C PRO A 756 -8.56 -24.76 67.40
N THR A 757 -9.23 -24.18 66.41
CA THR A 757 -10.18 -23.06 66.60
C THR A 757 -11.64 -23.52 66.66
N CYS A 758 -11.90 -24.79 66.37
CA CYS A 758 -13.22 -25.41 66.34
C CYS A 758 -13.30 -26.55 67.35
N ASN A 759 -14.52 -26.84 67.80
CA ASN A 759 -14.81 -27.95 68.70
C ASN A 759 -16.07 -28.68 68.21
N ILE A 760 -15.93 -29.98 67.92
CA ILE A 760 -16.99 -30.81 67.34
C ILE A 760 -18.04 -31.20 68.39
N GLY A 761 -17.72 -31.14 69.69
CA GLY A 761 -18.65 -31.48 70.79
C GLY A 761 -19.06 -32.96 70.83
N ASN A 762 -20.06 -33.29 71.65
CA ASN A 762 -20.62 -34.65 71.78
C ASN A 762 -21.54 -35.09 70.62
N ASN A 763 -21.69 -34.26 69.57
CA ASN A 763 -22.64 -34.51 68.50
C ASN A 763 -21.93 -34.44 67.13
N ALA A 764 -21.82 -35.60 66.46
CA ALA A 764 -21.11 -35.77 65.18
C ALA A 764 -21.70 -34.97 64.00
N GLY A 765 -22.82 -34.26 64.20
CA GLY A 765 -23.49 -33.45 63.18
C GLY A 765 -22.87 -32.06 62.91
N ASN A 766 -21.89 -31.61 63.70
CA ASN A 766 -21.17 -30.35 63.47
C ASN A 766 -19.84 -30.62 62.73
N ALA A 767 -19.90 -30.87 61.42
CA ALA A 767 -18.72 -31.12 60.59
C ALA A 767 -17.82 -29.88 60.53
N PHE A 768 -16.66 -29.88 61.21
CA PHE A 768 -15.51 -28.95 61.11
C PHE A 768 -15.80 -27.46 60.86
N SER A 769 -17.00 -26.98 61.17
CA SER A 769 -17.45 -25.62 60.92
C SER A 769 -16.64 -24.68 61.80
N GLY A 770 -15.95 -23.73 61.16
CA GLY A 770 -14.97 -22.87 61.84
C GLY A 770 -13.54 -23.43 61.93
N SER A 771 -13.25 -24.61 61.34
CA SER A 771 -11.87 -25.06 61.15
C SER A 771 -11.20 -24.26 60.02
N SER A 772 -9.96 -23.84 60.27
CA SER A 772 -9.11 -23.29 59.20
C SER A 772 -8.36 -24.42 58.50
N LEU A 773 -8.22 -24.33 57.18
CA LEU A 773 -7.31 -25.21 56.44
C LEU A 773 -5.88 -24.86 56.83
N ILE A 774 -5.14 -25.84 57.32
CA ILE A 774 -3.74 -25.68 57.68
C ILE A 774 -2.92 -26.13 56.50
N GLU A 775 -2.16 -25.21 55.91
CA GLU A 775 -1.21 -25.53 54.85
C GLU A 775 0.22 -25.24 55.30
N GLN A 776 1.14 -26.09 54.84
CA GLN A 776 2.57 -25.92 55.05
C GLN A 776 3.34 -26.35 53.79
N ALA A 777 4.03 -25.39 53.17
CA ALA A 777 4.91 -25.64 52.05
C ALA A 777 6.33 -25.96 52.55
N PHE A 778 6.99 -26.91 51.91
CA PHE A 778 8.38 -27.28 52.19
C PHE A 778 9.08 -27.80 50.93
N GLN A 779 10.40 -27.88 50.96
CA GLN A 779 11.21 -28.35 49.84
C GLN A 779 12.09 -29.52 50.29
N LEU A 780 12.18 -30.54 49.44
CA LEU A 780 13.09 -31.65 49.57
C LEU A 780 14.18 -31.52 48.50
N ASP A 781 15.43 -31.47 48.94
CA ASP A 781 16.59 -31.33 48.03
C ASP A 781 17.12 -32.68 47.53
N VAL A 782 16.67 -33.78 48.15
CA VAL A 782 16.97 -35.16 47.78
C VAL A 782 15.72 -36.03 47.92
N ASP A 783 15.69 -37.16 47.20
CA ASP A 783 14.69 -38.19 47.41
C ASP A 783 14.73 -38.64 48.88
N THR A 784 13.59 -38.55 49.56
CA THR A 784 13.49 -38.72 51.00
C THR A 784 12.41 -39.72 51.33
N GLN A 785 12.76 -40.74 52.12
CA GLN A 785 11.75 -41.57 52.78
C GLN A 785 11.25 -40.83 54.01
N GLY A 786 9.99 -40.41 53.97
CA GLY A 786 9.36 -39.62 55.02
C GLY A 786 8.50 -40.47 55.96
N SER A 787 8.17 -39.90 57.11
CA SER A 787 7.04 -40.32 57.93
C SER A 787 6.25 -39.12 58.40
N LEU A 788 4.93 -39.15 58.23
CA LEU A 788 4.02 -38.07 58.62
C LEU A 788 3.44 -38.41 59.99
N GLU A 789 3.58 -37.48 60.93
CA GLU A 789 3.21 -37.68 62.33
C GLU A 789 2.29 -36.55 62.81
N PHE A 790 1.24 -36.91 63.54
CA PHE A 790 0.38 -35.99 64.25
C PHE A 790 0.35 -36.35 65.73
N TYR A 791 0.51 -35.36 66.60
CA TYR A 791 0.52 -35.58 68.03
C TYR A 791 0.14 -34.35 68.83
N THR A 792 -0.36 -34.58 70.03
CA THR A 792 -0.62 -33.51 71.01
C THR A 792 0.70 -32.95 71.55
N ALA A 793 0.83 -31.63 71.67
CA ALA A 793 1.94 -31.01 72.37
C ALA A 793 1.90 -31.34 73.88
N ASP A 794 3.02 -31.16 74.59
CA ASP A 794 3.18 -31.47 76.02
C ASP A 794 2.28 -30.60 76.93
N ALA A 795 0.98 -30.88 76.94
CA ALA A 795 -0.04 -30.21 77.71
C ALA A 795 -1.02 -31.25 78.24
N GLY A 796 -1.33 -31.20 79.54
CA GLY A 796 -2.36 -32.05 80.14
C GLY A 796 -3.74 -31.70 79.55
N TRP A 797 -4.49 -32.73 79.12
CA TRP A 797 -5.84 -32.64 78.53
C TRP A 797 -5.92 -32.00 77.13
N ALA A 798 -5.62 -32.78 76.08
CA ALA A 798 -5.82 -32.41 74.68
C ALA A 798 -6.47 -33.55 73.86
N ASP A 799 -7.64 -33.29 73.26
CA ASP A 799 -8.36 -34.17 72.33
C ASP A 799 -8.58 -33.44 71.00
N ALA A 800 -8.08 -34.01 69.91
CA ALA A 800 -8.25 -33.44 68.58
C ALA A 800 -8.65 -34.48 67.54
N ILE A 801 -9.36 -34.00 66.52
CA ILE A 801 -9.71 -34.74 65.31
C ILE A 801 -9.06 -34.05 64.13
N ILE A 802 -8.36 -34.82 63.32
CA ILE A 802 -7.66 -34.35 62.13
C ILE A 802 -8.33 -34.97 60.90
N SER A 803 -8.57 -34.15 59.88
CA SER A 803 -9.22 -34.58 58.64
C SER A 803 -8.67 -33.82 57.42
N GLY A 804 -8.97 -34.30 56.22
CA GLY A 804 -8.57 -33.67 54.95
C GLY A 804 -7.05 -33.62 54.74
N ILE A 805 -6.33 -34.64 55.20
CA ILE A 805 -4.86 -34.71 55.11
C ILE A 805 -4.46 -34.96 53.64
N SER A 806 -3.77 -34.00 53.04
CA SER A 806 -3.27 -34.07 51.66
C SER A 806 -1.80 -33.68 51.62
N LEU A 807 -0.99 -34.43 50.88
CA LEU A 807 0.38 -34.07 50.55
C LEU A 807 0.52 -33.96 49.03
N SER A 808 0.54 -32.74 48.52
CA SER A 808 0.69 -32.46 47.10
C SER A 808 2.12 -32.11 46.74
N ARG A 809 2.64 -32.70 45.66
CA ARG A 809 3.90 -32.23 45.05
C ARG A 809 3.57 -31.08 44.11
N ILE A 810 4.26 -29.96 44.28
CA ILE A 810 4.16 -28.82 43.37
C ILE A 810 5.08 -29.11 42.19
N VAL A 811 4.50 -29.60 41.09
CA VAL A 811 5.22 -29.84 39.83
C VAL A 811 5.05 -28.60 38.96
N TYR A 812 6.14 -27.87 38.72
CA TYR A 812 6.17 -26.88 37.65
C TYR A 812 6.33 -27.66 36.35
N THR A 813 5.26 -27.86 35.60
CA THR A 813 5.38 -28.22 34.18
C THR A 813 5.93 -26.99 33.47
N ALA A 814 7.23 -27.00 33.20
CA ALA A 814 7.83 -26.04 32.28
C ALA A 814 7.15 -26.23 30.91
N LEU A 815 6.32 -25.28 30.50
CA LEU A 815 5.88 -25.13 29.12
C LEU A 815 6.97 -24.36 28.32
N PRO A 816 7.00 -24.50 26.97
CA PRO A 816 8.24 -24.56 26.18
C PRO A 816 9.05 -23.27 26.15
N GLU A 817 10.37 -23.44 26.08
CA GLU A 817 11.41 -22.42 25.86
C GLU A 817 11.17 -21.55 24.61
N THR A 818 10.25 -20.59 24.66
CA THR A 818 10.08 -19.60 23.58
C THR A 818 10.14 -18.14 24.00
N ALA A 819 10.47 -17.85 25.27
CA ALA A 819 10.74 -16.47 25.71
C ALA A 819 12.04 -16.29 26.51
N ALA A 820 12.82 -17.36 26.76
CA ALA A 820 13.96 -17.34 27.68
C ALA A 820 15.35 -17.47 27.01
N SER A 821 15.50 -17.15 25.72
CA SER A 821 16.85 -16.99 25.14
C SER A 821 17.45 -15.60 25.43
N ARG A 822 17.55 -15.24 26.71
CA ARG A 822 18.56 -14.28 27.15
C ARG A 822 19.64 -15.07 27.88
N ALA A 823 20.69 -15.36 27.11
CA ALA A 823 21.87 -16.10 27.53
C ALA A 823 22.35 -15.63 28.93
N GLN A 824 22.60 -16.60 29.81
CA GLN A 824 23.21 -16.32 31.11
C GLN A 824 24.62 -15.74 30.88
N PRO A 825 25.02 -14.71 31.65
CA PRO A 825 26.38 -14.19 31.58
C PRO A 825 27.36 -15.24 32.08
N VAL A 826 28.36 -15.58 31.26
CA VAL A 826 29.36 -16.61 31.58
C VAL A 826 30.67 -15.99 32.03
N LYS A 827 30.95 -14.75 31.63
CA LYS A 827 32.13 -14.01 32.06
C LYS A 827 31.85 -12.53 32.23
N VAL A 828 32.32 -11.95 33.33
CA VAL A 828 32.26 -10.50 33.58
C VAL A 828 33.68 -10.00 33.86
N ASP A 829 34.20 -9.21 32.93
CA ASP A 829 35.53 -8.60 33.00
C ASP A 829 35.40 -7.08 33.23
N HIS A 830 36.30 -6.51 34.03
CA HIS A 830 36.30 -5.08 34.37
C HIS A 830 37.53 -4.40 33.78
N TYR A 831 37.38 -3.20 33.22
CA TYR A 831 38.45 -2.47 32.55
C TYR A 831 38.47 -1.00 32.95
N ASP A 832 39.65 -0.38 32.94
CA ASP A 832 39.75 1.08 32.98
C ASP A 832 39.28 1.70 31.65
N LEU A 833 39.12 3.03 31.60
CA LEU A 833 38.65 3.72 30.40
C LEU A 833 39.62 3.65 29.20
N ARG A 834 40.85 3.15 29.41
CA ARG A 834 41.85 2.90 28.37
C ARG A 834 41.81 1.45 27.88
N GLY A 835 40.89 0.64 28.40
CA GLY A 835 40.71 -0.76 28.02
C GLY A 835 41.66 -1.74 28.72
N MET A 836 42.33 -1.34 29.80
CA MET A 836 43.20 -2.25 30.58
C MET A 836 42.40 -2.98 31.67
N PRO A 837 42.54 -4.32 31.81
CA PRO A 837 41.76 -5.09 32.78
C PRO A 837 42.12 -4.71 34.22
N LEU A 838 41.08 -4.47 35.03
CA LEU A 838 41.18 -4.10 36.44
C LEU A 838 41.20 -5.37 37.30
N LYS A 839 42.28 -5.55 38.06
CA LYS A 839 42.40 -6.66 39.03
C LYS A 839 41.59 -6.45 40.31
N LYS A 840 41.18 -5.20 40.60
CA LYS A 840 40.37 -4.84 41.76
C LYS A 840 39.48 -3.65 41.38
N LEU A 841 38.23 -3.66 41.82
CA LEU A 841 37.27 -2.60 41.52
C LEU A 841 37.66 -1.31 42.25
N PRO A 842 37.69 -0.16 41.56
CA PRO A 842 37.98 1.12 42.21
C PRO A 842 36.78 1.53 43.08
N ASN A 843 37.06 2.01 44.29
CA ASN A 843 36.01 2.46 45.22
C ASN A 843 35.41 3.81 44.80
N LYS A 844 36.10 4.60 43.96
CA LYS A 844 35.64 5.88 43.39
C LYS A 844 36.05 6.00 41.92
N GLY A 845 35.19 6.57 41.08
CA GLY A 845 35.50 6.89 39.69
C GLY A 845 34.84 5.96 38.66
N LEU A 846 35.29 6.04 37.40
CA LEU A 846 34.57 5.47 36.26
C LEU A 846 35.33 4.29 35.63
N TYR A 847 34.66 3.16 35.42
CA TYR A 847 35.23 1.97 34.77
C TYR A 847 34.25 1.33 33.78
N LEU A 848 34.76 0.43 32.94
CA LEU A 848 33.98 -0.33 31.96
C LEU A 848 33.76 -1.76 32.44
N VAL A 849 32.55 -2.29 32.26
CA VAL A 849 32.21 -3.69 32.51
C VAL A 849 31.91 -4.35 31.19
N ARG A 850 32.60 -5.45 30.87
CA ARG A 850 32.32 -6.29 29.72
C ARG A 850 31.72 -7.60 30.18
N THR A 851 30.49 -7.86 29.76
CA THR A 851 29.79 -9.11 30.01
C THR A 851 29.77 -9.95 28.73
N THR A 852 30.32 -11.16 28.82
CA THR A 852 30.29 -12.16 27.75
C THR A 852 29.26 -13.23 28.08
N TYR A 853 28.36 -13.46 27.15
CA TYR A 853 27.27 -14.42 27.28
C TYR A 853 27.66 -15.79 26.72
N ALA A 854 26.92 -16.83 27.12
CA ALA A 854 27.19 -18.22 26.73
C ALA A 854 27.19 -18.45 25.20
N ASP A 855 26.51 -17.57 24.46
CA ASP A 855 26.40 -17.59 23.00
C ASP A 855 27.47 -16.73 22.29
N GLY A 856 28.45 -16.21 23.02
CA GLY A 856 29.56 -15.41 22.48
C GLY A 856 29.25 -13.94 22.26
N ARG A 857 28.01 -13.47 22.51
CA ARG A 857 27.67 -12.04 22.46
C ARG A 857 28.36 -11.28 23.60
N MET A 858 28.69 -10.02 23.37
CA MET A 858 29.39 -9.17 24.33
C MET A 858 28.69 -7.82 24.50
N ARG A 859 28.51 -7.40 25.75
CA ARG A 859 27.98 -6.09 26.13
C ARG A 859 29.02 -5.35 26.96
N VAL A 860 29.28 -4.08 26.63
CA VAL A 860 30.19 -3.21 27.38
C VAL A 860 29.41 -2.04 27.94
N GLU A 861 29.50 -1.81 29.25
CA GLU A 861 28.78 -0.77 29.97
C GLU A 861 29.75 0.11 30.76
N LYS A 862 29.42 1.40 30.87
CA LYS A 862 30.19 2.38 31.65
C LYS A 862 29.54 2.52 33.02
N VAL A 863 30.30 2.20 34.06
CA VAL A 863 29.84 2.19 35.46
C VAL A 863 30.59 3.27 36.25
N LEU A 864 29.85 4.02 37.06
CA LEU A 864 30.36 5.03 37.98
C LEU A 864 30.30 4.46 39.40
N ALA A 865 31.44 4.40 40.09
CA ALA A 865 31.52 4.09 41.51
C ALA A 865 31.53 5.39 42.35
N ASP A 866 30.85 5.33 43.51
CA ASP A 866 30.51 6.44 44.43
C ASP A 866 31.66 7.37 44.87
#